data_AF-A0A6G4WLD0-F1
#
_entry.id   AF-A0A6G4WLD0-F1
#
_cell.length_a   1.000
_cell.length_b   1.000
_cell.length_c   1.000
_cell.angle_alpha   90.00
_cell.angle_beta   90.00
_cell.angle_gamma   90.00
#
_symmetry.space_group_name_H-M   'P 1'
#
loop_
_entity.id
_entity.type
_entity.pdbx_description
1 polymer ?
#
loop_
_entity_poly.entity_id
_entity_poly.type
_entity_poly.pdbx_seq_one_letter_code
_entity_poly.pdbx_strand_id
1 'polypeptide(L)'
;MSADAAPISASAPPSSTLREFEIVNRLIPREQIADEAAVSRRAFLQGTGLLLGFALTGASTESVFAAPASRVVENEVTGTFAPNGFIRINPTGAVTLVIPMAEMGQGVYTSLSMLLAEELEVRLDQIQVQHAPANDALYANSILQSQITGLSSSIRAFWTPLRQAGAVGRNLLIAAAANRWDVDPATCHAKNGVVFNASGSKHLSYGELAEAAAELPLPPAADVKLKDPKDFTLIGTPAKRVDSSIKVDGRVRYGIDARVPGMKVAAIAISPVLGGKAKTVDEDAALAVKGVRQVVNIDEAVAVVADHMGAAKKGLEAAAITWDDGPNAKVSNADIVKQLEEESKKAGAVARNDGDARKALAEAAQRLDAIYQVPFLAHVTMEPMNCTVHLQKDRCDIWVGTQAPTRTQSMVAELTGLPKDAIKIHNHLIGGGFGRRLEADGTLLAVKIAKHVDGPVKVIWSREEDIQHDMYRPYNLDRLSAGLDASGKPVAWTHRIAGSSVMARYAPPLFKDGYDFVVVESAAELPYAMPNIHVDYVRVESPAVQTAFWRGVGATRNVFVVESFMDELAHAAKQDPVAYRKALLGHNPRALAVLSLAAEKAGWGSPLLARHGRGVSMQFAFGSYMSQVAEVEVADDGSLKVKRIVCAVDCGMYVNPDTIEAQIQGGTLFGLTAALYGSITFKDGRVEQSNFHDYLPMRIDEVPVVETHLIKNAEAPGGIGEAPTSIVSPAVTNAIFAATGKRVRSLPIDTDLLKS
;
A
#
# COMPACT_ATOMS: atom_id res chain seq x y z
N MET A 1 48.04 -15.99 -27.18
CA MET A 1 47.83 -17.41 -26.85
C MET A 1 46.95 -17.45 -25.62
N SER A 2 45.88 -18.23 -25.73
CA SER A 2 44.72 -18.32 -24.83
C SER A 2 45.06 -18.72 -23.41
N ALA A 3 44.28 -18.20 -22.45
CA ALA A 3 43.96 -18.91 -21.23
C ALA A 3 42.56 -18.50 -20.76
N ASP A 4 41.73 -19.52 -20.58
CA ASP A 4 40.28 -19.51 -20.43
C ASP A 4 39.75 -18.77 -19.19
N ALA A 5 38.67 -18.02 -19.40
CA ALA A 5 37.81 -17.49 -18.34
C ALA A 5 36.74 -18.54 -17.99
N ALA A 6 36.73 -18.99 -16.73
CA ALA A 6 35.70 -19.88 -16.21
C ALA A 6 34.37 -19.13 -15.97
N PRO A 7 33.21 -19.75 -16.24
CA PRO A 7 31.91 -19.12 -16.03
C PRO A 7 31.56 -19.02 -14.54
N ILE A 8 31.09 -17.84 -14.14
CA ILE A 8 30.54 -17.55 -12.82
C ILE A 8 29.23 -18.35 -12.68
N SER A 9 29.26 -19.38 -11.83
CA SER A 9 28.10 -20.17 -11.42
C SER A 9 27.09 -19.27 -10.70
N ALA A 10 25.83 -19.32 -11.12
CA ALA A 10 24.70 -18.68 -10.46
C ALA A 10 24.56 -19.27 -9.05
N SER A 11 24.96 -18.51 -8.02
CA SER A 11 24.74 -18.87 -6.63
C SER A 11 23.24 -18.87 -6.32
N ALA A 12 22.77 -19.95 -5.68
CA ALA A 12 21.41 -20.05 -5.14
C ALA A 12 21.06 -18.81 -4.28
N PRO A 13 19.78 -18.38 -4.27
CA PRO A 13 19.37 -17.20 -3.52
C PRO A 13 19.68 -17.34 -2.02
N PRO A 14 20.00 -16.23 -1.32
CA PRO A 14 20.27 -16.26 0.10
C PRO A 14 19.09 -16.82 0.90
N SER A 15 19.37 -17.50 2.01
CA SER A 15 18.38 -18.19 2.86
C SER A 15 17.29 -17.28 3.47
N SER A 16 17.43 -15.96 3.38
CA SER A 16 16.41 -15.00 3.82
C SER A 16 15.22 -14.90 2.85
N THR A 17 15.45 -14.98 1.52
CA THR A 17 14.38 -15.07 0.52
C THR A 17 13.65 -16.41 0.61
N LEU A 18 14.38 -17.46 0.98
CA LEU A 18 13.78 -18.75 1.34
C LEU A 18 12.99 -18.67 2.64
N ARG A 19 13.32 -17.82 3.62
CA ARG A 19 12.51 -17.65 4.85
C ARG A 19 11.22 -16.88 4.62
N GLU A 20 11.16 -15.85 3.77
CA GLU A 20 9.87 -15.23 3.40
C GLU A 20 8.97 -16.23 2.66
N PHE A 21 9.55 -17.05 1.76
CA PHE A 21 8.81 -18.11 1.07
C PHE A 21 8.52 -19.34 1.97
N GLU A 22 9.38 -19.70 2.92
CA GLU A 22 9.21 -20.84 3.83
C GLU A 22 8.32 -20.48 5.03
N ILE A 23 8.30 -19.25 5.53
CA ILE A 23 7.36 -18.83 6.57
C ILE A 23 5.94 -18.81 5.97
N VAL A 24 5.78 -18.32 4.73
CA VAL A 24 4.49 -18.41 4.02
C VAL A 24 4.14 -19.87 3.65
N ASN A 25 5.10 -20.72 3.27
CA ASN A 25 4.82 -22.11 2.88
C ASN A 25 4.78 -23.15 4.03
N ARG A 26 5.43 -22.92 5.19
CA ARG A 26 5.44 -23.86 6.35
C ARG A 26 4.26 -23.66 7.32
N LEU A 27 3.53 -22.56 7.22
CA LEU A 27 2.41 -22.23 8.11
C LEU A 27 1.04 -22.81 7.65
N ILE A 28 1.01 -23.67 6.63
CA ILE A 28 -0.22 -24.15 5.97
C ILE A 28 -0.19 -25.69 5.79
N PRO A 29 -1.12 -26.46 6.39
CA PRO A 29 -1.29 -27.88 6.07
C PRO A 29 -1.64 -28.06 4.58
N ARG A 30 -0.89 -28.92 3.88
CA ARG A 30 -1.05 -29.21 2.44
C ARG A 30 -2.23 -30.11 2.08
N GLU A 31 -3.13 -30.41 3.00
CA GLU A 31 -4.23 -31.34 2.77
C GLU A 31 -5.58 -30.62 2.77
N GLN A 32 -5.88 -29.96 1.64
CA GLN A 32 -7.24 -29.76 1.09
C GLN A 32 -7.28 -29.03 -0.27
N ILE A 33 -6.21 -29.09 -1.09
CA ILE A 33 -6.16 -28.41 -2.42
C ILE A 33 -6.01 -29.44 -3.55
N ALA A 34 -6.73 -30.54 -3.47
CA ALA A 34 -6.80 -31.52 -4.54
C ALA A 34 -8.23 -32.05 -4.63
N ASP A 35 -9.17 -31.21 -5.09
CA ASP A 35 -10.31 -31.65 -5.94
C ASP A 35 -11.29 -30.56 -6.45
N GLU A 36 -10.93 -29.26 -6.47
CA GLU A 36 -11.83 -28.22 -7.05
C GLU A 36 -11.21 -27.43 -8.22
N ALA A 37 -10.31 -28.05 -8.98
CA ALA A 37 -9.83 -27.52 -10.26
C ALA A 37 -10.68 -28.00 -11.44
N ALA A 38 -11.99 -27.73 -11.41
CA ALA A 38 -12.87 -27.87 -12.56
C ALA A 38 -14.02 -26.85 -12.47
N VAL A 39 -13.72 -25.57 -12.74
CA VAL A 39 -14.76 -24.54 -12.87
C VAL A 39 -15.59 -24.84 -14.12
N SER A 40 -16.78 -25.41 -13.92
CA SER A 40 -17.73 -25.64 -15.01
C SER A 40 -18.33 -24.31 -15.48
N ARG A 41 -18.55 -24.19 -16.80
CA ARG A 41 -19.14 -23.04 -17.52
C ARG A 41 -20.43 -22.46 -16.92
N ARG A 42 -21.09 -23.18 -15.99
CA ARG A 42 -22.39 -22.83 -15.41
C ARG A 42 -22.32 -21.74 -14.32
N ALA A 43 -21.19 -21.59 -13.62
CA ALA A 43 -21.03 -20.53 -12.61
C ALA A 43 -20.83 -19.13 -13.22
N PHE A 44 -20.42 -19.05 -14.50
CA PHE A 44 -20.12 -17.81 -15.20
C PHE A 44 -21.34 -17.21 -15.94
N LEU A 45 -22.34 -18.02 -16.29
CA LEU A 45 -23.51 -17.60 -17.07
C LEU A 45 -24.65 -16.97 -16.24
N GLN A 46 -24.52 -16.85 -14.91
CA GLN A 46 -25.58 -16.26 -14.06
C GLN A 46 -25.55 -14.72 -14.02
N GLY A 47 -24.70 -14.05 -14.82
CA GLY A 47 -24.59 -12.60 -14.88
C GLY A 47 -25.23 -11.92 -16.10
N THR A 48 -25.98 -12.62 -16.96
CA THR A 48 -26.53 -12.05 -18.21
C THR A 48 -27.88 -11.37 -17.99
N GLY A 49 -27.83 -10.11 -17.51
CA GLY A 49 -28.96 -9.18 -17.60
C GLY A 49 -29.00 -8.49 -18.96
N LEU A 50 -30.14 -8.63 -19.65
CA LEU A 50 -30.48 -8.11 -20.98
C LEU A 50 -30.10 -6.62 -21.21
N LEU A 51 -29.41 -6.31 -22.31
CA LEU A 51 -29.44 -5.00 -22.96
C LEU A 51 -29.40 -5.16 -24.49
N LEU A 52 -30.56 -4.97 -25.12
CA LEU A 52 -30.70 -4.79 -26.57
C LEU A 52 -30.31 -3.35 -26.94
N GLY A 53 -29.30 -3.20 -27.80
CA GLY A 53 -28.93 -1.92 -28.40
C GLY A 53 -28.52 -2.11 -29.85
N PHE A 54 -29.42 -1.73 -30.78
CA PHE A 54 -29.13 -1.67 -32.22
C PHE A 54 -28.08 -0.59 -32.52
N ALA A 55 -27.08 -0.92 -33.34
CA ALA A 55 -26.34 0.08 -34.12
C ALA A 55 -26.05 -0.46 -35.53
N LEU A 56 -26.49 0.35 -36.50
CA LEU A 56 -26.51 0.11 -37.94
C LEU A 56 -25.11 0.02 -38.56
N THR A 57 -25.05 -0.78 -39.63
CA THR A 57 -23.90 -1.01 -40.50
C THR A 57 -23.45 0.23 -41.27
N GLY A 58 -22.14 0.45 -41.32
CA GLY A 58 -21.47 1.30 -42.31
C GLY A 58 -20.03 0.83 -42.46
N ALA A 59 -19.75 0.11 -43.55
CA ALA A 59 -18.42 -0.42 -43.85
C ALA A 59 -17.48 0.69 -44.36
N SER A 60 -16.31 0.80 -43.74
CA SER A 60 -15.09 1.32 -44.36
C SER A 60 -13.92 0.50 -43.85
N THR A 61 -13.24 -0.19 -44.76
CA THR A 61 -11.93 -0.81 -44.50
C THR A 61 -10.86 0.27 -44.33
N GLU A 62 -9.88 -0.05 -43.50
CA GLU A 62 -8.58 0.63 -43.28
C GLU A 62 -8.47 1.60 -42.10
N SER A 63 -8.55 1.04 -40.89
CA SER A 63 -7.43 1.15 -39.96
C SER A 63 -7.30 -0.16 -39.17
N VAL A 64 -6.33 -1.00 -39.54
CA VAL A 64 -6.00 -2.24 -38.80
C VAL A 64 -5.42 -1.92 -37.40
N PHE A 65 -5.06 -0.65 -37.17
CA PHE A 65 -4.61 -0.14 -35.90
C PHE A 65 -5.81 0.41 -35.11
N ALA A 66 -6.07 -0.19 -33.95
CA ALA A 66 -7.04 0.34 -33.00
C ALA A 66 -6.76 1.82 -32.68
N ALA A 67 -7.82 2.64 -32.61
CA ALA A 67 -7.76 4.02 -32.16
C ALA A 67 -7.11 4.12 -30.75
N PRO A 68 -6.45 5.24 -30.41
CA PRO A 68 -5.86 5.41 -29.09
C PRO A 68 -6.96 5.29 -28.03
N ALA A 69 -6.80 4.32 -27.14
CA ALA A 69 -7.68 4.07 -26.02
C ALA A 69 -6.83 3.91 -24.78
N SER A 70 -6.45 5.03 -24.16
CA SER A 70 -5.91 5.08 -22.79
C SER A 70 -6.91 5.80 -21.89
N ARG A 71 -7.67 5.02 -21.10
CA ARG A 71 -8.65 5.56 -20.13
C ARG A 71 -9.07 4.50 -19.11
N VAL A 72 -9.54 4.96 -17.96
CA VAL A 72 -10.28 4.13 -17.00
C VAL A 72 -11.77 4.12 -17.40
N VAL A 73 -12.39 2.94 -17.37
CA VAL A 73 -13.80 2.72 -17.71
C VAL A 73 -14.54 2.24 -16.46
N GLU A 74 -15.69 2.87 -16.18
CA GLU A 74 -16.49 2.61 -14.97
C GLU A 74 -17.50 1.47 -15.16
N ASN A 75 -18.16 1.41 -16.33
CA ASN A 75 -19.18 0.40 -16.59
C ASN A 75 -18.53 -0.95 -16.92
N GLU A 76 -19.15 -2.06 -16.48
CA GLU A 76 -18.73 -3.41 -16.83
C GLU A 76 -18.60 -3.57 -18.35
N VAL A 77 -17.40 -3.92 -18.82
CA VAL A 77 -17.15 -4.15 -20.24
C VAL A 77 -17.23 -5.64 -20.51
N THR A 78 -18.30 -6.06 -21.19
CA THR A 78 -18.41 -7.42 -21.71
C THR A 78 -17.63 -7.51 -23.04
N GLY A 79 -16.50 -8.22 -23.05
CA GLY A 79 -15.77 -8.58 -24.27
C GLY A 79 -16.16 -9.97 -24.77
N THR A 80 -16.16 -10.18 -26.08
CA THR A 80 -16.41 -11.50 -26.68
C THR A 80 -15.27 -12.48 -26.39
N PHE A 81 -14.03 -11.97 -26.35
CA PHE A 81 -12.87 -12.74 -25.92
C PHE A 81 -12.51 -12.41 -24.46
N ALA A 82 -12.65 -13.41 -23.58
CA ALA A 82 -12.36 -13.32 -22.16
C ALA A 82 -11.61 -14.58 -21.68
N PRO A 83 -10.35 -14.81 -22.11
CA PRO A 83 -9.63 -16.06 -21.86
C PRO A 83 -9.29 -16.28 -20.38
N ASN A 84 -9.41 -15.24 -19.56
CA ASN A 84 -9.16 -15.28 -18.13
C ASN A 84 -9.90 -14.12 -17.43
N GLY A 85 -9.69 -13.96 -16.13
CA GLY A 85 -10.27 -12.88 -15.34
C GLY A 85 -9.81 -11.46 -15.74
N PHE A 86 -8.69 -11.32 -16.47
CA PHE A 86 -7.99 -10.04 -16.66
C PHE A 86 -8.18 -9.39 -18.03
N ILE A 87 -8.45 -10.17 -19.09
CA ILE A 87 -8.51 -9.67 -20.46
C ILE A 87 -9.95 -9.65 -20.97
N ARG A 88 -10.36 -8.54 -21.59
CA ARG A 88 -11.55 -8.46 -22.43
C ARG A 88 -11.17 -7.83 -23.77
N ILE A 89 -11.43 -8.52 -24.87
CA ILE A 89 -11.30 -7.96 -26.22
C ILE A 89 -12.65 -8.06 -26.90
N ASN A 90 -13.12 -6.94 -27.46
CA ASN A 90 -14.36 -6.89 -28.22
C ASN A 90 -14.08 -6.97 -29.74
N PRO A 91 -15.12 -7.18 -30.58
CA PRO A 91 -14.92 -7.26 -32.03
C PRO A 91 -14.37 -5.98 -32.68
N THR A 92 -14.47 -4.82 -32.00
CA THR A 92 -13.87 -3.56 -32.47
C THR A 92 -12.36 -3.47 -32.19
N GLY A 93 -11.77 -4.49 -31.55
CA GLY A 93 -10.35 -4.54 -31.20
C GLY A 93 -9.98 -3.72 -29.96
N ALA A 94 -10.95 -3.24 -29.19
CA ALA A 94 -10.67 -2.55 -27.93
C ALA A 94 -10.24 -3.57 -26.87
N VAL A 95 -9.05 -3.36 -26.30
CA VAL A 95 -8.49 -4.21 -25.25
C VAL A 95 -8.77 -3.56 -23.90
N THR A 96 -9.54 -4.24 -23.04
CA THR A 96 -9.81 -3.81 -21.68
C THR A 96 -9.14 -4.75 -20.69
N LEU A 97 -8.37 -4.19 -19.76
CA LEU A 97 -7.72 -4.90 -18.69
C LEU A 97 -8.48 -4.71 -17.39
N VAL A 98 -8.92 -5.82 -16.81
CA VAL A 98 -9.61 -5.87 -15.53
C VAL A 98 -8.56 -5.93 -14.43
N ILE A 99 -8.38 -4.83 -13.73
CA ILE A 99 -7.30 -4.65 -12.75
C ILE A 99 -7.78 -5.01 -11.34
N PRO A 100 -7.13 -6.00 -10.69
CA PRO A 100 -7.56 -6.49 -9.39
C PRO A 100 -7.24 -5.54 -8.24
N MET A 101 -6.26 -4.65 -8.43
CA MET A 101 -5.73 -3.75 -7.39
C MET A 101 -6.35 -2.35 -7.49
N ALA A 102 -6.41 -1.64 -6.36
CA ALA A 102 -6.94 -0.27 -6.29
C ALA A 102 -5.85 0.76 -6.66
N GLU A 103 -6.22 1.76 -7.45
CA GLU A 103 -5.35 2.88 -7.81
C GLU A 103 -5.67 4.10 -6.95
N MET A 104 -4.64 4.62 -6.28
CA MET A 104 -4.70 5.72 -5.32
C MET A 104 -3.61 6.78 -5.56
N GLY A 105 -2.99 6.78 -6.74
CA GLY A 105 -1.89 7.67 -7.11
C GLY A 105 -0.54 6.96 -7.27
N GLN A 106 -0.45 5.67 -6.96
CA GLN A 106 0.79 4.90 -7.02
C GLN A 106 1.15 4.32 -8.39
N GLY A 107 0.27 4.42 -9.39
CA GLY A 107 0.58 4.00 -10.77
C GLY A 107 0.51 2.49 -11.00
N VAL A 108 -0.25 1.77 -10.17
CA VAL A 108 -0.44 0.32 -10.26
C VAL A 108 -1.21 -0.04 -11.54
N TYR A 109 -2.14 0.82 -11.98
CA TYR A 109 -2.88 0.63 -13.24
C TYR A 109 -1.95 0.57 -14.43
N THR A 110 -1.01 1.51 -14.51
CA THR A 110 0.00 1.55 -15.57
C THR A 110 0.91 0.33 -15.50
N SER A 111 1.46 0.03 -14.33
CA SER A 111 2.44 -1.04 -14.19
C SER A 111 1.85 -2.42 -14.46
N LEU A 112 0.65 -2.73 -13.94
CA LEU A 112 -0.04 -3.99 -14.24
C LEU A 112 -0.46 -4.08 -15.71
N SER A 113 -0.85 -2.95 -16.32
CA SER A 113 -1.12 -2.90 -17.76
C SER A 113 0.14 -3.18 -18.58
N MET A 114 1.30 -2.67 -18.18
CA MET A 114 2.56 -2.94 -18.88
C MET A 114 2.93 -4.43 -18.86
N LEU A 115 2.74 -5.12 -17.72
CA LEU A 115 3.01 -6.55 -17.62
C LEU A 115 2.20 -7.37 -18.63
N LEU A 116 0.90 -7.07 -18.69
CA LEU A 116 -0.01 -7.77 -19.58
C LEU A 116 0.22 -7.37 -21.04
N ALA A 117 0.41 -6.07 -21.31
CA ALA A 117 0.66 -5.53 -22.65
C ALA A 117 1.92 -6.10 -23.30
N GLU A 118 3.01 -6.20 -22.53
CA GLU A 118 4.29 -6.77 -22.98
C GLU A 118 4.09 -8.18 -23.53
N GLU A 119 3.37 -9.03 -22.81
CA GLU A 119 3.13 -10.41 -23.23
C GLU A 119 2.02 -10.55 -24.26
N LEU A 120 0.99 -9.70 -24.20
CA LEU A 120 -0.11 -9.69 -25.15
C LEU A 120 0.26 -9.04 -26.50
N GLU A 121 1.47 -8.48 -26.65
CA GLU A 121 1.91 -7.81 -27.89
C GLU A 121 0.98 -6.66 -28.30
N VAL A 122 0.52 -5.87 -27.32
CA VAL A 122 -0.27 -4.64 -27.54
C VAL A 122 0.48 -3.44 -27.01
N ARG A 123 0.26 -2.28 -27.61
CA ARG A 123 0.80 -1.03 -27.09
C ARG A 123 -0.01 -0.55 -25.89
N LEU A 124 0.63 0.19 -25.00
CA LEU A 124 -0.03 0.71 -23.80
C LEU A 124 -1.16 1.72 -24.12
N ASP A 125 -1.07 2.44 -25.24
CA ASP A 125 -2.12 3.35 -25.73
C ASP A 125 -3.34 2.63 -26.35
N GLN A 126 -3.31 1.29 -26.45
CA GLN A 126 -4.45 0.48 -26.90
C GLN A 126 -5.26 -0.10 -25.73
N ILE A 127 -4.87 0.18 -24.48
CA ILE A 127 -5.43 -0.41 -23.26
C ILE A 127 -6.39 0.52 -22.52
N GLN A 128 -7.60 0.03 -22.32
CA GLN A 128 -8.55 0.56 -21.35
C GLN A 128 -8.42 -0.21 -20.04
N VAL A 129 -8.56 0.48 -18.91
CA VAL A 129 -8.49 -0.15 -17.58
C VAL A 129 -9.86 -0.14 -16.93
N GLN A 130 -10.23 -1.26 -16.31
CA GLN A 130 -11.45 -1.43 -15.54
C GLN A 130 -11.12 -1.96 -14.15
N HIS A 131 -11.78 -1.44 -13.11
CA HIS A 131 -11.72 -2.05 -11.78
C HIS A 131 -12.30 -3.47 -11.82
N ALA A 132 -11.60 -4.43 -11.23
CA ALA A 132 -12.14 -5.76 -11.03
C ALA A 132 -13.32 -5.75 -10.04
N PRO A 133 -14.38 -6.53 -10.28
CA PRO A 133 -15.42 -6.75 -9.28
C PRO A 133 -14.85 -7.49 -8.06
N ALA A 134 -15.56 -7.43 -6.94
CA ALA A 134 -15.21 -8.15 -5.72
C ALA A 134 -15.29 -9.68 -5.95
N ASN A 135 -14.15 -10.34 -6.11
CA ASN A 135 -14.07 -11.79 -6.32
C ASN A 135 -12.67 -12.33 -5.97
N ASP A 136 -12.50 -12.88 -4.76
CA ASP A 136 -11.21 -13.44 -4.33
C ASP A 136 -10.78 -14.62 -5.22
N ALA A 137 -11.71 -15.45 -5.70
CA ALA A 137 -11.36 -16.63 -6.51
C ALA A 137 -10.67 -16.26 -7.83
N LEU A 138 -10.97 -15.08 -8.40
CA LEU A 138 -10.35 -14.60 -9.64
C LEU A 138 -9.23 -13.59 -9.41
N TYR A 139 -9.31 -12.80 -8.34
CA TYR A 139 -8.52 -11.57 -8.18
C TYR A 139 -7.75 -11.50 -6.86
N ALA A 140 -7.70 -12.60 -6.08
CA ALA A 140 -6.90 -12.64 -4.88
C ALA A 140 -5.43 -12.35 -5.19
N ASN A 141 -4.85 -11.50 -4.35
CA ASN A 141 -3.42 -11.30 -4.30
C ASN A 141 -2.77 -12.52 -3.65
N SER A 142 -1.86 -13.20 -4.33
CA SER A 142 -1.24 -14.45 -3.85
C SER A 142 -0.39 -14.29 -2.58
N ILE A 143 0.01 -13.08 -2.21
CA ILE A 143 0.71 -12.81 -0.94
C ILE A 143 -0.31 -12.59 0.19
N LEU A 144 -1.43 -11.93 -0.10
CA LEU A 144 -2.44 -11.56 0.91
C LEU A 144 -3.62 -12.52 0.99
N GLN A 145 -3.73 -13.47 0.05
CA GLN A 145 -4.82 -14.45 -0.09
C GLN A 145 -6.23 -13.82 -0.22
N SER A 146 -6.30 -12.55 -0.63
CA SER A 146 -7.55 -11.83 -0.83
C SER A 146 -7.34 -10.69 -1.83
N GLN A 147 -8.41 -10.21 -2.46
CA GLN A 147 -8.41 -9.06 -3.37
C GLN A 147 -8.19 -7.76 -2.58
N ILE A 148 -6.94 -7.52 -2.22
CA ILE A 148 -6.51 -6.41 -1.37
C ILE A 148 -5.29 -5.73 -1.99
N THR A 149 -5.24 -4.41 -1.89
CA THR A 149 -4.05 -3.61 -2.23
C THR A 149 -3.36 -3.14 -0.95
N GLY A 150 -2.21 -3.73 -0.61
CA GLY A 150 -1.39 -3.41 0.57
C GLY A 150 -0.07 -4.20 0.59
N LEU A 151 0.80 -3.99 1.59
CA LEU A 151 2.12 -4.65 1.75
C LEU A 151 3.03 -4.59 0.50
N SER A 152 2.85 -3.56 -0.32
CA SER A 152 3.57 -3.31 -1.57
C SER A 152 3.63 -4.56 -2.45
N SER A 153 2.55 -5.33 -2.42
CA SER A 153 2.49 -6.68 -2.97
C SER A 153 1.99 -6.74 -4.41
N SER A 154 1.40 -5.65 -4.95
CA SER A 154 0.74 -5.70 -6.26
C SER A 154 1.65 -6.19 -7.39
N ILE A 155 2.86 -5.64 -7.54
CA ILE A 155 3.78 -6.14 -8.58
C ILE A 155 4.33 -7.52 -8.21
N ARG A 156 4.70 -7.74 -6.95
CA ARG A 156 5.23 -9.02 -6.47
C ARG A 156 4.27 -10.19 -6.75
N ALA A 157 2.97 -10.00 -6.47
CA ALA A 157 1.93 -11.00 -6.63
C ALA A 157 1.49 -11.21 -8.08
N PHE A 158 1.50 -10.14 -8.90
CA PHE A 158 0.96 -10.18 -10.26
C PHE A 158 2.03 -10.18 -11.37
N TRP A 159 3.32 -10.12 -11.03
CA TRP A 159 4.44 -10.19 -11.98
C TRP A 159 4.32 -11.38 -12.93
N THR A 160 4.23 -12.60 -12.39
CA THR A 160 4.13 -13.82 -13.18
C THR A 160 2.69 -14.03 -13.70
N PRO A 161 1.63 -13.95 -12.88
CA PRO A 161 0.27 -14.25 -13.34
C PRO A 161 -0.23 -13.37 -14.49
N LEU A 162 0.04 -12.05 -14.47
CA LEU A 162 -0.44 -11.18 -15.57
C LEU A 162 0.36 -11.38 -16.85
N ARG A 163 1.65 -11.70 -16.73
CA ARG A 163 2.47 -12.07 -17.89
C ARG A 163 1.99 -13.37 -18.53
N GLN A 164 1.68 -14.38 -17.72
CA GLN A 164 1.06 -15.62 -18.19
C GLN A 164 -0.30 -15.36 -18.84
N ALA A 165 -1.15 -14.52 -18.21
CA ALA A 165 -2.45 -14.15 -18.78
C ALA A 165 -2.31 -13.48 -20.16
N GLY A 166 -1.36 -12.56 -20.33
CA GLY A 166 -1.06 -11.93 -21.62
C GLY A 166 -0.57 -12.92 -22.67
N ALA A 167 0.35 -13.81 -22.29
CA ALA A 167 0.92 -14.80 -23.20
C ALA A 167 -0.11 -15.87 -23.62
N VAL A 168 -0.99 -16.30 -22.72
CA VAL A 168 -2.15 -17.17 -23.04
C VAL A 168 -3.04 -16.46 -24.07
N GLY A 169 -3.41 -15.20 -23.82
CA GLY A 169 -4.24 -14.42 -24.73
C GLY A 169 -3.61 -14.30 -26.13
N ARG A 170 -2.33 -13.94 -26.19
CA ARG A 170 -1.55 -13.87 -27.43
C ARG A 170 -1.57 -15.19 -28.20
N ASN A 171 -1.31 -16.31 -27.51
CA ASN A 171 -1.22 -17.63 -28.14
C ASN A 171 -2.57 -18.08 -28.73
N LEU A 172 -3.69 -17.80 -28.04
CA LEU A 172 -5.03 -18.11 -28.55
C LEU A 172 -5.37 -17.28 -29.78
N LEU A 173 -5.02 -15.99 -29.79
CA LEU A 173 -5.21 -15.11 -30.94
C LEU A 173 -4.35 -15.55 -32.13
N ILE A 174 -3.10 -15.94 -31.88
CA ILE A 174 -2.22 -16.51 -32.91
C ILE A 174 -2.80 -17.82 -33.46
N ALA A 175 -3.28 -18.72 -32.59
CA ALA A 175 -3.89 -19.98 -33.02
C ALA A 175 -5.16 -19.74 -33.86
N ALA A 176 -6.02 -18.78 -33.48
CA ALA A 176 -7.20 -18.42 -34.25
C ALA A 176 -6.83 -17.89 -35.65
N ALA A 177 -5.81 -17.04 -35.75
CA ALA A 177 -5.33 -16.53 -37.04
C ALA A 177 -4.72 -17.65 -37.90
N ALA A 178 -3.89 -18.50 -37.29
CA ALA A 178 -3.24 -19.63 -37.95
C ALA A 178 -4.26 -20.63 -38.50
N ASN A 179 -5.30 -20.97 -37.73
CA ASN A 179 -6.42 -21.80 -38.18
C ASN A 179 -7.14 -21.18 -39.39
N ARG A 180 -7.35 -19.85 -39.40
CA ARG A 180 -7.97 -19.13 -40.51
C ARG A 180 -7.10 -19.10 -41.77
N TRP A 181 -5.79 -19.17 -41.62
CA TRP A 181 -4.83 -19.16 -42.74
C TRP A 181 -4.38 -20.55 -43.18
N ASP A 182 -4.75 -21.60 -42.45
CA ASP A 182 -4.27 -22.98 -42.61
C ASP A 182 -2.74 -23.08 -42.57
N VAL A 183 -2.14 -22.52 -41.51
CA VAL A 183 -0.69 -22.53 -41.28
C VAL A 183 -0.35 -22.97 -39.86
N ASP A 184 0.92 -23.33 -39.62
CA ASP A 184 1.41 -23.63 -38.27
C ASP A 184 1.45 -22.35 -37.41
N PRO A 185 0.77 -22.32 -36.23
CA PRO A 185 0.82 -21.21 -35.28
C PRO A 185 2.24 -20.77 -34.90
N ALA A 186 3.21 -21.69 -34.86
CA ALA A 186 4.60 -21.37 -34.52
C ALA A 186 5.31 -20.48 -35.56
N THR A 187 4.76 -20.38 -36.77
CA THR A 187 5.27 -19.53 -37.84
C THR A 187 4.65 -18.12 -37.82
N CYS A 188 3.62 -17.90 -37.00
CA CYS A 188 2.93 -16.63 -36.87
C CYS A 188 3.50 -15.84 -35.68
N HIS A 189 3.36 -14.52 -35.72
CA HIS A 189 3.75 -13.64 -34.62
C HIS A 189 2.74 -12.53 -34.41
N ALA A 190 2.64 -12.01 -33.19
CA ALA A 190 1.79 -10.87 -32.88
C ALA A 190 2.64 -9.62 -32.61
N LYS A 191 2.10 -8.46 -33.00
CA LYS A 191 2.69 -7.16 -32.71
C LYS A 191 1.62 -6.07 -32.78
N ASN A 192 1.60 -5.17 -31.80
CA ASN A 192 0.69 -4.02 -31.74
C ASN A 192 -0.80 -4.36 -31.88
N GLY A 193 -1.25 -5.50 -31.32
CA GLY A 193 -2.63 -5.97 -31.38
C GLY A 193 -3.05 -6.56 -32.73
N VAL A 194 -2.07 -7.00 -33.52
CA VAL A 194 -2.27 -7.61 -34.84
C VAL A 194 -1.46 -8.90 -34.90
N VAL A 195 -2.04 -9.98 -35.43
CA VAL A 195 -1.31 -11.21 -35.75
C VAL A 195 -0.88 -11.15 -37.21
N PHE A 196 0.35 -11.59 -37.48
CA PHE A 196 0.98 -11.68 -38.79
C PHE A 196 1.39 -13.13 -39.07
N ASN A 197 1.28 -13.56 -40.34
CA ASN A 197 1.88 -14.81 -40.78
C ASN A 197 3.40 -14.68 -40.94
N ALA A 198 4.09 -15.77 -41.29
CA ALA A 198 5.55 -15.82 -41.42
C ALA A 198 6.15 -14.74 -42.35
N SER A 199 5.48 -14.48 -43.49
CA SER A 199 5.92 -13.47 -44.47
C SER A 199 5.48 -12.04 -44.13
N GLY A 200 4.61 -11.85 -43.14
CA GLY A 200 3.93 -10.59 -42.85
C GLY A 200 2.89 -10.15 -43.89
N SER A 201 2.66 -10.94 -44.93
CA SER A 201 1.74 -10.58 -46.03
C SER A 201 0.27 -10.77 -45.68
N LYS A 202 -0.04 -11.64 -44.71
CA LYS A 202 -1.37 -11.77 -44.12
C LYS A 202 -1.35 -11.25 -42.70
N HIS A 203 -2.37 -10.50 -42.33
CA HIS A 203 -2.53 -9.96 -40.99
C HIS A 203 -4.00 -9.87 -40.60
N LEU A 204 -4.28 -10.04 -39.30
CA LEU A 204 -5.61 -9.94 -38.70
C LEU A 204 -5.50 -9.20 -37.37
N SER A 205 -6.36 -8.22 -37.15
CA SER A 205 -6.46 -7.52 -35.86
C SER A 205 -6.99 -8.44 -34.77
N TYR A 206 -6.71 -8.12 -33.51
CA TYR A 206 -7.26 -8.86 -32.38
C TYR A 206 -8.80 -8.81 -32.32
N GLY A 207 -9.41 -7.73 -32.80
CA GLY A 207 -10.87 -7.63 -32.89
C GLY A 207 -11.48 -8.66 -33.85
N GLU A 208 -10.86 -8.83 -35.02
CA GLU A 208 -11.28 -9.82 -36.03
C GLU A 208 -11.08 -11.27 -35.56
N LEU A 209 -10.22 -11.50 -34.56
CA LEU A 209 -9.88 -12.81 -34.03
C LEU A 209 -10.62 -13.15 -32.74
N ALA A 210 -11.21 -12.15 -32.06
CA ALA A 210 -11.72 -12.27 -30.70
C ALA A 210 -12.74 -13.42 -30.54
N GLU A 211 -13.74 -13.49 -31.43
CA GLU A 211 -14.78 -14.53 -31.37
C GLU A 211 -14.21 -15.93 -31.60
N ALA A 212 -13.41 -16.11 -32.66
CA ALA A 212 -12.80 -17.41 -32.96
C ALA A 212 -11.82 -17.86 -31.85
N ALA A 213 -11.04 -16.93 -31.29
CA ALA A 213 -10.12 -17.22 -30.19
C ALA A 213 -10.85 -17.63 -28.90
N ALA A 214 -12.07 -17.14 -28.67
CA ALA A 214 -12.87 -17.46 -27.49
C ALA A 214 -13.38 -18.91 -27.48
N GLU A 215 -13.45 -19.56 -28.64
CA GLU A 215 -13.92 -20.95 -28.79
C GLU A 215 -12.79 -21.98 -28.63
N LEU A 216 -11.53 -21.54 -28.66
CA LEU A 216 -10.36 -22.41 -28.55
C LEU A 216 -10.17 -22.95 -27.11
N PRO A 217 -9.58 -24.14 -26.95
CA PRO A 217 -9.27 -24.67 -25.64
C PRO A 217 -8.23 -23.80 -24.91
N LEU A 218 -8.49 -23.52 -23.64
CA LEU A 218 -7.58 -22.74 -22.79
C LEU A 218 -6.36 -23.59 -22.40
N PRO A 219 -5.13 -23.20 -22.80
CA PRO A 219 -3.93 -23.88 -22.33
C PRO A 219 -3.71 -23.60 -20.84
N PRO A 220 -3.10 -24.53 -20.08
CA PRO A 220 -2.68 -24.25 -18.71
C PRO A 220 -1.68 -23.08 -18.69
N ALA A 221 -1.95 -22.07 -17.85
CA ALA A 221 -1.13 -20.85 -17.80
C ALA A 221 0.34 -21.13 -17.43
N ALA A 222 0.59 -22.18 -16.65
CA ALA A 222 1.94 -22.61 -16.25
C ALA A 222 2.78 -23.14 -17.42
N ASP A 223 2.13 -23.62 -18.49
CA ASP A 223 2.81 -24.25 -19.63
C ASP A 223 3.19 -23.23 -20.72
N VAL A 224 2.74 -21.98 -20.58
CA VAL A 224 2.99 -20.93 -21.57
C VAL A 224 4.37 -20.30 -21.37
N LYS A 225 5.16 -20.30 -22.45
CA LYS A 225 6.46 -19.62 -22.49
C LYS A 225 6.28 -18.10 -22.43
N LEU A 226 6.85 -17.49 -21.40
CA LEU A 226 6.95 -16.04 -21.24
C LEU A 226 8.15 -15.48 -22.03
N LYS A 227 8.11 -14.19 -22.35
CA LYS A 227 9.25 -13.46 -22.94
C LYS A 227 10.46 -13.48 -21.99
N ASP A 228 11.67 -13.53 -22.55
CA ASP A 228 12.88 -13.30 -21.79
C ASP A 228 12.98 -11.79 -21.46
N PRO A 229 13.44 -11.39 -20.26
CA PRO A 229 13.63 -9.98 -19.93
C PRO A 229 14.45 -9.16 -20.93
N LYS A 230 15.40 -9.78 -21.66
CA LYS A 230 16.16 -9.08 -22.70
C LYS A 230 15.32 -8.70 -23.92
N ASP A 231 14.18 -9.37 -24.11
CA ASP A 231 13.25 -9.18 -25.23
C ASP A 231 12.11 -8.21 -24.86
N PHE A 232 12.11 -7.66 -23.63
CA PHE A 232 11.12 -6.67 -23.23
C PHE A 232 11.26 -5.37 -24.02
N THR A 233 10.12 -4.82 -24.40
CA THR A 233 10.02 -3.56 -25.16
C THR A 233 9.31 -2.46 -24.39
N LEU A 234 8.53 -2.83 -23.37
CA LEU A 234 7.72 -1.95 -22.54
C LEU A 234 8.11 -2.04 -21.06
N ILE A 235 8.26 -3.25 -20.50
CA ILE A 235 8.69 -3.44 -19.11
C ILE A 235 10.11 -2.84 -18.94
N GLY A 236 10.27 -2.00 -17.92
CA GLY A 236 11.52 -1.30 -17.63
C GLY A 236 11.65 0.06 -18.33
N THR A 237 10.67 0.48 -19.13
CA THR A 237 10.66 1.79 -19.81
C THR A 237 9.84 2.85 -19.04
N PRO A 238 10.18 4.15 -19.12
CA PRO A 238 9.44 5.22 -18.44
C PRO A 238 8.11 5.52 -19.17
N ALA A 239 7.13 4.65 -18.98
CA ALA A 239 5.82 4.77 -19.61
C ALA A 239 4.94 5.81 -18.89
N LYS A 240 4.24 6.65 -19.66
CA LYS A 240 3.23 7.57 -19.11
C LYS A 240 2.05 6.80 -18.54
N ARG A 241 1.40 7.36 -17.52
CA ARG A 241 0.30 6.68 -16.86
C ARG A 241 -0.95 6.59 -17.73
N VAL A 242 -1.60 5.42 -17.69
CA VAL A 242 -2.84 5.13 -18.45
C VAL A 242 -4.05 5.92 -17.95
N ASP A 243 -3.97 6.47 -16.74
CA ASP A 243 -5.04 7.17 -16.04
C ASP A 243 -4.78 8.69 -15.88
N SER A 244 -3.71 9.23 -16.46
CA SER A 244 -3.34 10.65 -16.31
C SER A 244 -4.37 11.60 -16.94
N SER A 245 -4.85 11.30 -18.14
CA SER A 245 -5.72 12.20 -18.92
C SER A 245 -7.01 12.55 -18.17
N ILE A 246 -7.67 11.54 -17.60
CA ILE A 246 -8.93 11.73 -16.86
C ILE A 246 -8.74 12.45 -15.52
N LYS A 247 -7.54 12.42 -14.94
CA LYS A 247 -7.24 13.10 -13.67
C LYS A 247 -7.02 14.58 -13.84
N VAL A 248 -6.40 15.00 -14.95
CA VAL A 248 -6.05 16.41 -15.18
C VAL A 248 -7.21 17.24 -15.75
N ASP A 249 -8.23 16.60 -16.32
CA ASP A 249 -9.40 17.28 -16.90
C ASP A 249 -10.69 17.11 -16.10
N GLY A 250 -10.62 16.50 -14.92
CA GLY A 250 -11.75 16.35 -13.99
C GLY A 250 -12.77 15.28 -14.37
N ARG A 251 -12.48 14.41 -15.35
CA ARG A 251 -13.36 13.28 -15.71
C ARG A 251 -13.26 12.10 -14.74
N VAL A 252 -12.18 12.01 -13.98
CA VAL A 252 -11.97 10.96 -12.98
C VAL A 252 -13.14 10.90 -11.98
N ARG A 253 -13.56 9.69 -11.60
CA ARG A 253 -14.54 9.47 -10.54
C ARG A 253 -13.90 8.80 -9.33
N TYR A 254 -13.92 9.52 -8.23
CA TYR A 254 -13.65 9.00 -6.90
C TYR A 254 -14.94 8.52 -6.22
N GLY A 255 -14.83 7.83 -5.09
CA GLY A 255 -16.01 7.39 -4.32
C GLY A 255 -16.95 8.55 -3.98
N ILE A 256 -16.38 9.71 -3.64
CA ILE A 256 -17.16 10.90 -3.26
C ILE A 256 -17.98 11.50 -4.41
N ASP A 257 -17.56 11.24 -5.65
CA ASP A 257 -18.20 11.74 -6.87
C ASP A 257 -19.45 10.95 -7.26
N ALA A 258 -19.69 9.81 -6.60
CA ALA A 258 -20.88 8.99 -6.84
C ALA A 258 -22.16 9.83 -6.73
N ARG A 259 -23.02 9.68 -7.75
CA ARG A 259 -24.34 10.29 -7.86
C ARG A 259 -25.29 9.28 -8.46
N VAL A 260 -26.31 8.92 -7.70
CA VAL A 260 -27.35 8.00 -8.15
C VAL A 260 -28.73 8.68 -8.09
N PRO A 261 -29.69 8.30 -8.94
CA PRO A 261 -31.02 8.90 -8.94
C PRO A 261 -31.68 8.82 -7.55
N GLY A 262 -32.32 9.92 -7.12
CA GLY A 262 -33.02 9.99 -5.84
C GLY A 262 -32.13 10.12 -4.60
N MET A 263 -30.79 10.13 -4.75
CA MET A 263 -29.85 10.15 -3.64
C MET A 263 -29.98 11.39 -2.75
N LYS A 264 -29.92 11.18 -1.43
CA LYS A 264 -29.70 12.24 -0.41
C LYS A 264 -28.24 12.27 0.06
N VAL A 265 -27.84 13.37 0.70
CA VAL A 265 -26.50 13.52 1.27
C VAL A 265 -26.62 13.65 2.78
N ALA A 266 -25.78 12.95 3.52
CA ALA A 266 -25.69 13.02 4.97
C ALA A 266 -24.34 13.58 5.42
N ALA A 267 -24.38 14.57 6.30
CA ALA A 267 -23.26 14.97 7.14
C ALA A 267 -23.37 14.20 8.46
N ILE A 268 -22.24 13.83 9.06
CA ILE A 268 -22.19 12.99 10.26
C ILE A 268 -21.33 13.66 11.34
N ALA A 269 -21.74 13.47 12.60
CA ALA A 269 -20.92 13.67 13.78
C ALA A 269 -20.83 12.35 14.55
N ILE A 270 -19.61 11.88 14.82
CA ILE A 270 -19.34 10.65 15.56
C ILE A 270 -19.02 11.01 17.02
N SER A 271 -19.31 10.09 17.95
CA SER A 271 -18.96 10.28 19.36
C SER A 271 -17.47 10.61 19.51
N PRO A 272 -17.10 11.77 20.07
CA PRO A 272 -15.70 12.21 20.21
C PRO A 272 -14.84 11.26 21.04
N VAL A 273 -15.48 10.46 21.90
CA VAL A 273 -14.83 9.39 22.67
C VAL A 273 -15.33 8.04 22.17
N LEU A 274 -14.39 7.15 21.87
CA LEU A 274 -14.69 5.79 21.44
C LEU A 274 -15.49 5.05 22.52
N GLY A 275 -16.66 4.52 22.15
CA GLY A 275 -17.59 3.86 23.07
C GLY A 275 -18.56 4.80 23.79
N GLY A 276 -18.51 6.11 23.47
CA GLY A 276 -19.54 7.07 23.87
C GLY A 276 -20.78 7.01 22.97
N LYS A 277 -21.81 7.77 23.35
CA LYS A 277 -23.10 7.82 22.65
C LYS A 277 -23.72 9.22 22.72
N ALA A 278 -24.60 9.53 21.77
CA ALA A 278 -25.38 10.75 21.81
C ALA A 278 -26.26 10.80 23.08
N LYS A 279 -26.12 11.88 23.85
CA LYS A 279 -26.90 12.12 25.07
C LYS A 279 -28.12 12.97 24.77
N THR A 280 -27.94 14.06 24.02
CA THR A 280 -29.05 14.91 23.54
C THR A 280 -28.81 15.27 22.08
N VAL A 281 -29.90 15.34 21.32
CA VAL A 281 -29.93 15.78 19.92
C VAL A 281 -31.15 16.69 19.76
N ASP A 282 -30.95 17.92 19.29
CA ASP A 282 -32.04 18.85 18.97
C ASP A 282 -32.54 18.57 17.53
N GLU A 283 -33.34 17.51 17.40
CA GLU A 283 -33.87 17.09 16.11
C GLU A 283 -34.77 18.14 15.47
N ASP A 284 -35.56 18.86 16.28
CA ASP A 284 -36.47 19.91 15.81
C ASP A 284 -35.70 21.09 15.19
N ALA A 285 -34.62 21.54 15.84
CA ALA A 285 -33.76 22.60 15.31
C ALA A 285 -33.08 22.17 14.00
N ALA A 286 -32.60 20.92 13.93
CA ALA A 286 -32.02 20.37 12.71
C ALA A 286 -33.05 20.29 11.57
N LEU A 287 -34.26 19.80 11.84
CA LEU A 287 -35.34 19.68 10.86
C LEU A 287 -35.89 21.04 10.39
N ALA A 288 -35.76 22.08 11.21
CA ALA A 288 -36.13 23.45 10.83
C ALA A 288 -35.21 24.03 9.74
N VAL A 289 -34.00 23.47 9.55
CA VAL A 289 -33.08 23.90 8.49
C VAL A 289 -33.62 23.47 7.11
N LYS A 290 -33.90 24.45 6.24
CA LYS A 290 -34.43 24.19 4.90
C LYS A 290 -33.54 23.22 4.11
N GLY A 291 -34.13 22.12 3.67
CA GLY A 291 -33.47 21.07 2.88
C GLY A 291 -33.05 19.85 3.71
N VAL A 292 -33.09 19.93 5.04
CA VAL A 292 -32.97 18.76 5.92
C VAL A 292 -34.24 17.91 5.80
N ARG A 293 -34.04 16.60 5.77
CA ARG A 293 -35.10 15.60 5.57
C ARG A 293 -35.24 14.67 6.75
N GLN A 294 -34.14 14.36 7.43
CA GLN A 294 -34.14 13.42 8.53
C GLN A 294 -32.89 13.63 9.40
N VAL A 295 -33.05 13.41 10.71
CA VAL A 295 -31.95 13.18 11.64
C VAL A 295 -31.92 11.69 11.97
N VAL A 296 -30.77 11.06 11.85
CA VAL A 296 -30.55 9.64 12.14
C VAL A 296 -29.57 9.55 13.30
N ASN A 297 -30.06 9.12 14.47
CA ASN A 297 -29.23 8.83 15.63
C ASN A 297 -29.07 7.31 15.76
N ILE A 298 -27.82 6.84 15.71
CA ILE A 298 -27.46 5.42 15.86
C ILE A 298 -26.58 5.21 17.10
N ASP A 299 -26.81 6.01 18.14
CA ASP A 299 -26.04 6.07 19.40
C ASP A 299 -24.60 6.56 19.22
N GLU A 300 -23.73 5.78 18.57
CA GLU A 300 -22.31 6.14 18.38
C GLU A 300 -22.09 7.32 17.40
N ALA A 301 -23.12 7.68 16.62
CA ALA A 301 -23.07 8.77 15.65
C ALA A 301 -24.46 9.35 15.37
N VAL A 302 -24.48 10.62 14.99
CA VAL A 302 -25.67 11.33 14.50
C VAL A 302 -25.39 11.79 13.07
N ALA A 303 -26.30 11.46 12.15
CA ALA A 303 -26.24 11.88 10.77
C ALA A 303 -27.46 12.73 10.39
N VAL A 304 -27.22 13.86 9.73
CA VAL A 304 -28.28 14.71 9.20
C VAL A 304 -28.38 14.54 7.69
N VAL A 305 -29.48 13.94 7.25
CA VAL A 305 -29.78 13.62 5.85
C VAL A 305 -30.52 14.79 5.23
N ALA A 306 -30.02 15.27 4.09
CA ALA A 306 -30.54 16.45 3.42
C ALA A 306 -30.47 16.33 1.89
N ASP A 307 -31.09 17.29 1.18
CA ASP A 307 -31.06 17.37 -0.27
C ASP A 307 -29.67 17.68 -0.84
N HIS A 308 -28.81 18.33 -0.06
CA HIS A 308 -27.44 18.67 -0.43
C HIS A 308 -26.57 18.89 0.80
N MET A 309 -25.24 18.80 0.62
CA MET A 309 -24.27 18.86 1.72
C MET A 309 -24.37 20.14 2.57
N GLY A 310 -24.66 21.29 1.94
CA GLY A 310 -24.81 22.55 2.68
C GLY A 310 -25.96 22.55 3.72
N ALA A 311 -27.08 21.89 3.42
CA ALA A 311 -28.20 21.77 4.36
C ALA A 311 -27.89 20.71 5.42
N ALA A 312 -27.27 19.59 5.03
CA ALA A 312 -26.83 18.54 5.95
C ALA A 312 -25.88 19.09 7.03
N LYS A 313 -24.86 19.87 6.64
CA LYS A 313 -23.91 20.48 7.59
C LYS A 313 -24.59 21.46 8.55
N LYS A 314 -25.43 22.36 8.03
CA LYS A 314 -26.16 23.34 8.86
C LYS A 314 -27.14 22.67 9.82
N GLY A 315 -27.82 21.61 9.38
CA GLY A 315 -28.70 20.83 10.24
C GLY A 315 -27.93 20.07 11.31
N LEU A 316 -26.75 19.52 10.98
CA LEU A 316 -25.88 18.85 11.96
C LEU A 316 -25.38 19.82 13.03
N GLU A 317 -25.02 21.03 12.65
CA GLU A 317 -24.67 22.11 13.60
C GLU A 317 -25.87 22.50 14.48
N ALA A 318 -27.05 22.67 13.87
CA ALA A 318 -28.29 23.00 14.59
C ALA A 318 -28.75 21.90 15.55
N ALA A 319 -28.37 20.64 15.30
CA ALA A 319 -28.70 19.51 16.18
C ALA A 319 -28.04 19.61 17.58
N ALA A 320 -27.05 20.50 17.76
CA ALA A 320 -26.44 20.83 19.05
C ALA A 320 -26.15 19.59 19.94
N ILE A 321 -25.52 18.59 19.33
CA ILE A 321 -25.37 17.26 19.94
C ILE A 321 -24.51 17.35 21.20
N THR A 322 -24.98 16.76 22.30
CA THR A 322 -24.14 16.51 23.47
C THR A 322 -23.89 15.02 23.60
N TRP A 323 -22.72 14.66 24.14
CA TRP A 323 -22.25 13.28 24.20
C TRP A 323 -22.16 12.79 25.65
N ASP A 324 -22.48 11.52 25.83
CA ASP A 324 -22.05 10.72 26.97
C ASP A 324 -20.78 9.98 26.56
N ASP A 325 -19.63 10.48 27.03
CA ASP A 325 -18.30 10.01 26.62
C ASP A 325 -17.96 8.58 27.12
N GLY A 326 -18.82 8.00 27.96
CA GLY A 326 -18.73 6.59 28.32
C GLY A 326 -17.45 6.21 29.09
N PRO A 327 -16.99 4.95 28.99
CA PRO A 327 -15.94 4.41 29.86
C PRO A 327 -14.54 4.97 29.57
N ASN A 328 -14.32 5.52 28.37
CA ASN A 328 -13.01 5.98 27.91
C ASN A 328 -12.78 7.50 28.13
N ALA A 329 -13.74 8.20 28.75
CA ALA A 329 -13.76 9.66 28.93
C ALA A 329 -12.59 10.28 29.71
N LYS A 330 -11.68 9.47 30.26
CA LYS A 330 -10.52 9.93 31.05
C LYS A 330 -9.18 9.51 30.48
N VAL A 331 -9.16 8.78 29.35
CA VAL A 331 -7.91 8.29 28.78
C VAL A 331 -7.13 9.46 28.18
N SER A 332 -5.89 9.64 28.62
CA SER A 332 -4.95 10.61 28.05
C SER A 332 -3.81 9.93 27.31
N ASN A 333 -3.08 10.69 26.50
CA ASN A 333 -1.85 10.21 25.87
C ASN A 333 -0.81 9.77 26.91
N ALA A 334 -0.74 10.47 28.06
CA ALA A 334 0.18 10.12 29.15
C ALA A 334 -0.15 8.76 29.77
N ASP A 335 -1.43 8.39 29.90
CA ASP A 335 -1.84 7.07 30.40
C ASP A 335 -1.42 5.96 29.43
N ILE A 336 -1.60 6.19 28.12
CA ILE A 336 -1.22 5.23 27.07
C ILE A 336 0.29 5.00 27.07
N VAL A 337 1.09 6.07 27.09
CA VAL A 337 2.55 5.98 27.11
C VAL A 337 3.04 5.29 28.37
N LYS A 338 2.49 5.64 29.54
CA LYS A 338 2.83 5.00 30.81
C LYS A 338 2.54 3.49 30.78
N GLN A 339 1.39 3.08 30.23
CA GLN A 339 1.05 1.68 30.08
C GLN A 339 2.07 0.95 29.19
N LEU A 340 2.45 1.52 28.05
CA LEU A 340 3.47 0.95 27.17
C LEU A 340 4.84 0.81 27.87
N GLU A 341 5.25 1.83 28.63
CA GLU A 341 6.49 1.80 29.40
C GLU A 341 6.52 0.70 30.47
N GLU A 342 5.40 0.47 31.15
CA GLU A 342 5.25 -0.56 32.17
C GLU A 342 5.19 -1.97 31.54
N GLU A 343 4.37 -2.16 30.51
CA GLU A 343 4.21 -3.45 29.82
C GLU A 343 5.50 -3.88 29.09
N SER A 344 6.23 -2.95 28.48
CA SER A 344 7.50 -3.24 27.79
C SER A 344 8.59 -3.82 28.70
N LYS A 345 8.45 -3.75 30.02
CA LYS A 345 9.39 -4.38 30.98
C LYS A 345 9.16 -5.89 31.12
N LYS A 346 7.99 -6.39 30.71
CA LYS A 346 7.61 -7.80 30.78
C LYS A 346 8.15 -8.57 29.57
N ALA A 347 8.23 -9.89 29.68
CA ALA A 347 8.63 -10.74 28.56
C ALA A 347 7.59 -10.70 27.43
N GLY A 348 8.05 -10.64 26.18
CA GLY A 348 7.19 -10.69 24.99
C GLY A 348 7.14 -12.06 24.34
N ALA A 349 6.24 -12.20 23.36
CA ALA A 349 6.24 -13.30 22.42
C ALA A 349 7.46 -13.19 21.48
N VAL A 350 8.21 -14.29 21.34
CA VAL A 350 9.48 -14.29 20.60
C VAL A 350 9.22 -14.40 19.09
N ALA A 351 9.63 -13.38 18.34
CA ALA A 351 9.57 -13.36 16.88
C ALA A 351 10.85 -13.90 16.22
N ARG A 352 12.02 -13.66 16.84
CA ARG A 352 13.31 -14.18 16.38
C ARG A 352 14.25 -14.44 17.55
N ASN A 353 14.98 -15.55 17.51
CA ASN A 353 16.01 -15.88 18.49
C ASN A 353 17.12 -16.73 17.85
N ASP A 354 18.21 -16.10 17.44
CA ASP A 354 19.40 -16.78 16.92
C ASP A 354 20.56 -16.59 17.91
N GLY A 355 21.30 -17.66 18.20
CA GLY A 355 22.40 -17.64 19.18
C GLY A 355 21.92 -17.43 20.64
N ASP A 356 22.80 -16.90 21.48
CA ASP A 356 22.51 -16.54 22.88
C ASP A 356 22.81 -15.06 23.12
N ALA A 357 21.84 -14.21 22.75
CA ALA A 357 21.97 -12.75 22.89
C ALA A 357 22.15 -12.31 24.34
N ARG A 358 21.58 -13.04 25.31
CA ARG A 358 21.71 -12.70 26.74
C ARG A 358 23.13 -12.92 27.22
N LYS A 359 23.72 -14.08 26.91
CA LYS A 359 25.11 -14.38 27.27
C LYS A 359 26.06 -13.43 26.55
N ALA A 360 25.89 -13.22 25.25
CA ALA A 360 26.75 -12.34 24.47
C ALA A 360 26.67 -10.87 24.93
N LEU A 361 25.50 -10.39 25.41
CA LEU A 361 25.37 -9.08 26.05
C LEU A 361 26.13 -8.99 27.38
N ALA A 362 26.12 -10.05 28.19
CA ALA A 362 26.81 -10.09 29.48
C ALA A 362 28.34 -10.11 29.34
N GLU A 363 28.84 -10.69 28.25
CA GLU A 363 30.27 -10.81 27.92
C GLU A 363 30.80 -9.67 27.03
N ALA A 364 29.93 -8.77 26.56
CA ALA A 364 30.31 -7.68 25.66
C ALA A 364 31.31 -6.70 26.31
N ALA A 365 32.26 -6.20 25.52
CA ALA A 365 33.21 -5.19 25.97
C ALA A 365 32.53 -3.84 26.25
N GLN A 366 31.48 -3.54 25.49
CA GLN A 366 30.64 -2.37 25.69
C GLN A 366 29.18 -2.73 25.46
N ARG A 367 28.30 -2.25 26.33
CA ARG A 367 26.84 -2.39 26.20
C ARG A 367 26.21 -1.03 25.93
N LEU A 368 25.27 -0.99 25.00
CA LEU A 368 24.41 0.16 24.72
C LEU A 368 22.96 -0.24 24.95
N ASP A 369 22.18 0.65 25.55
CA ASP A 369 20.75 0.49 25.77
C ASP A 369 20.04 1.77 25.32
N ALA A 370 18.89 1.62 24.66
CA ALA A 370 18.08 2.75 24.18
C ALA A 370 16.58 2.44 24.25
N ILE A 371 15.78 3.49 24.39
CA ILE A 371 14.33 3.46 24.24
C ILE A 371 13.96 4.39 23.10
N TYR A 372 13.14 3.90 22.18
CA TYR A 372 12.60 4.66 21.07
C TYR A 372 11.09 4.70 21.14
N GLN A 373 10.50 5.81 20.67
CA GLN A 373 9.05 6.01 20.65
C GLN A 373 8.58 6.61 19.34
N VAL A 374 7.44 6.14 18.85
CA VAL A 374 6.76 6.72 17.69
C VAL A 374 5.28 6.95 18.01
N PRO A 375 4.69 8.06 17.54
CA PRO A 375 3.36 8.48 17.94
C PRO A 375 2.28 7.81 17.10
N PHE A 376 1.03 7.95 17.55
CA PHE A 376 -0.12 7.70 16.71
C PHE A 376 -0.11 8.65 15.51
N LEU A 377 -0.48 8.14 14.33
CA LEU A 377 -0.59 8.96 13.12
C LEU A 377 -1.94 8.76 12.43
N ALA A 378 -2.51 9.86 11.98
CA ALA A 378 -3.59 9.87 11.00
C ALA A 378 -3.04 9.71 9.58
N HIS A 379 -3.84 9.14 8.68
CA HIS A 379 -3.54 8.96 7.27
C HIS A 379 -3.66 10.24 6.46
N VAL A 380 -4.66 11.03 6.81
CA VAL A 380 -4.98 12.33 6.22
C VAL A 380 -5.06 12.27 4.69
N THR A 381 -5.88 11.34 4.20
CA THR A 381 -6.15 11.18 2.77
C THR A 381 -6.82 12.44 2.20
N MET A 382 -6.47 12.90 0.99
CA MET A 382 -7.02 14.17 0.49
C MET A 382 -8.53 14.11 0.24
N GLU A 383 -9.06 12.96 -0.17
CA GLU A 383 -10.49 12.66 -0.22
C GLU A 383 -10.95 12.10 1.15
N PRO A 384 -11.71 12.86 1.97
CA PRO A 384 -12.21 12.36 3.25
C PRO A 384 -13.06 11.10 3.11
N MET A 385 -13.19 10.35 4.20
CA MET A 385 -14.05 9.16 4.22
C MET A 385 -15.48 9.48 3.75
N ASN A 386 -15.96 8.65 2.84
CA ASN A 386 -17.28 8.79 2.23
C ASN A 386 -17.76 7.42 1.74
N CYS A 387 -19.07 7.27 1.64
CA CYS A 387 -19.70 6.09 1.07
C CYS A 387 -21.11 6.41 0.60
N THR A 388 -21.48 5.98 -0.60
CA THR A 388 -22.88 6.01 -1.06
C THR A 388 -23.47 4.62 -0.96
N VAL A 389 -24.61 4.50 -0.29
CA VAL A 389 -25.29 3.23 -0.04
C VAL A 389 -26.73 3.32 -0.56
N HIS A 390 -27.18 2.28 -1.26
CA HIS A 390 -28.59 2.04 -1.52
C HIS A 390 -28.96 0.66 -0.98
N LEU A 391 -29.51 0.65 0.23
CA LEU A 391 -29.94 -0.57 0.89
C LEU A 391 -31.41 -0.83 0.58
N GLN A 392 -31.68 -1.99 -0.02
CA GLN A 392 -33.01 -2.50 -0.34
C GLN A 392 -33.23 -3.82 0.43
N LYS A 393 -34.46 -4.35 0.37
CA LYS A 393 -34.84 -5.56 1.10
C LYS A 393 -34.01 -6.79 0.74
N ASP A 394 -33.59 -6.90 -0.51
CA ASP A 394 -32.93 -8.08 -1.10
C ASP A 394 -31.62 -7.74 -1.82
N ARG A 395 -31.16 -6.47 -1.74
CA ARG A 395 -29.98 -5.97 -2.45
C ARG A 395 -29.36 -4.79 -1.70
N CYS A 396 -28.04 -4.66 -1.78
CA CYS A 396 -27.32 -3.46 -1.31
C CYS A 396 -26.28 -3.04 -2.35
N ASP A 397 -26.40 -1.82 -2.88
CA ASP A 397 -25.38 -1.23 -3.73
C ASP A 397 -24.54 -0.23 -2.93
N ILE A 398 -23.22 -0.33 -3.12
CA ILE A 398 -22.23 0.50 -2.43
C ILE A 398 -21.30 1.11 -3.47
N TRP A 399 -21.26 2.44 -3.54
CA TRP A 399 -20.25 3.18 -4.30
C TRP A 399 -19.22 3.75 -3.33
N VAL A 400 -17.99 3.27 -3.46
CA VAL A 400 -16.89 3.57 -2.53
C VAL A 400 -15.56 3.43 -3.26
N GLY A 401 -14.53 4.16 -2.84
CA GLY A 401 -13.15 3.84 -3.22
C GLY A 401 -12.51 3.03 -2.09
N THR A 402 -12.30 1.72 -2.26
CA THR A 402 -11.75 0.81 -1.24
C THR A 402 -10.55 0.00 -1.74
N GLN A 403 -9.59 -0.24 -0.85
CA GLN A 403 -8.45 -1.13 -1.09
C GLN A 403 -8.80 -2.61 -0.86
N ALA A 404 -9.94 -2.92 -0.22
CA ALA A 404 -10.34 -4.26 0.18
C ALA A 404 -11.82 -4.54 -0.17
N PRO A 405 -12.18 -4.59 -1.47
CA PRO A 405 -13.57 -4.74 -1.91
C PRO A 405 -14.25 -6.02 -1.41
N THR A 406 -13.57 -7.18 -1.41
CA THR A 406 -14.17 -8.45 -0.98
C THR A 406 -14.37 -8.53 0.54
N ARG A 407 -13.46 -7.96 1.32
CA ARG A 407 -13.63 -7.76 2.77
C ARG A 407 -14.81 -6.85 3.05
N THR A 408 -14.86 -5.69 2.40
CA THR A 408 -15.95 -4.72 2.53
C THR A 408 -17.30 -5.38 2.21
N GLN A 409 -17.39 -6.11 1.11
CA GLN A 409 -18.59 -6.87 0.72
C GLN A 409 -19.02 -7.86 1.81
N SER A 410 -18.08 -8.61 2.38
CA SER A 410 -18.36 -9.64 3.38
C SER A 410 -18.85 -9.03 4.70
N MET A 411 -18.23 -7.94 5.16
CA MET A 411 -18.65 -7.25 6.39
C MET A 411 -20.02 -6.57 6.25
N VAL A 412 -20.35 -6.07 5.06
CA VAL A 412 -21.69 -5.51 4.79
C VAL A 412 -22.74 -6.62 4.74
N ALA A 413 -22.43 -7.76 4.13
CA ALA A 413 -23.32 -8.92 4.14
C ALA A 413 -23.63 -9.36 5.58
N GLU A 414 -22.62 -9.46 6.43
CA GLU A 414 -22.79 -9.75 7.86
C GLU A 414 -23.66 -8.70 8.57
N LEU A 415 -23.37 -7.41 8.38
CA LEU A 415 -24.12 -6.32 9.02
C LEU A 415 -25.60 -6.26 8.60
N THR A 416 -25.91 -6.64 7.36
CA THR A 416 -27.27 -6.53 6.79
C THR A 416 -28.06 -7.84 6.86
N GLY A 417 -27.38 -8.98 6.99
CA GLY A 417 -27.97 -10.31 6.85
C GLY A 417 -28.29 -10.71 5.40
N LEU A 418 -27.95 -9.87 4.41
CA LEU A 418 -28.11 -10.19 2.99
C LEU A 418 -27.03 -11.18 2.53
N PRO A 419 -27.30 -12.04 1.54
CA PRO A 419 -26.28 -12.91 0.97
C PRO A 419 -25.21 -12.07 0.24
N LYS A 420 -23.97 -12.58 0.20
CA LYS A 420 -22.79 -11.83 -0.29
C LYS A 420 -22.95 -11.34 -1.75
N ASP A 421 -23.61 -12.13 -2.61
CA ASP A 421 -23.87 -11.81 -4.00
C ASP A 421 -24.91 -10.70 -4.22
N ALA A 422 -25.77 -10.46 -3.23
CA ALA A 422 -26.70 -9.33 -3.18
C ALA A 422 -26.01 -8.00 -2.78
N ILE A 423 -24.77 -8.05 -2.30
CA ILE A 423 -23.94 -6.87 -2.02
C ILE A 423 -23.10 -6.54 -3.26
N LYS A 424 -23.40 -5.41 -3.91
CA LYS A 424 -22.67 -4.92 -5.09
C LYS A 424 -21.73 -3.79 -4.69
N ILE A 425 -20.42 -4.03 -4.83
CA ILE A 425 -19.39 -3.02 -4.63
C ILE A 425 -19.04 -2.37 -5.97
N HIS A 426 -19.46 -1.12 -6.16
CA HIS A 426 -19.06 -0.24 -7.25
C HIS A 426 -17.77 0.48 -6.82
N ASN A 427 -16.63 -0.16 -7.04
CA ASN A 427 -15.34 0.37 -6.58
C ASN A 427 -14.85 1.49 -7.50
N HIS A 428 -14.47 2.62 -6.91
CA HIS A 428 -13.94 3.79 -7.61
C HIS A 428 -12.44 3.99 -7.34
N LEU A 429 -11.82 4.91 -8.08
CA LEU A 429 -10.49 5.42 -7.75
C LEU A 429 -10.51 6.09 -6.37
N ILE A 430 -9.33 6.16 -5.74
CA ILE A 430 -9.19 6.61 -4.35
C ILE A 430 -8.36 7.91 -4.30
N GLY A 431 -8.86 8.94 -3.61
CA GLY A 431 -8.13 10.21 -3.40
C GLY A 431 -7.12 10.16 -2.26
N GLY A 432 -6.29 9.11 -2.23
CA GLY A 432 -5.37 8.78 -1.14
C GLY A 432 -5.90 7.63 -0.28
N GLY A 433 -5.08 6.59 -0.12
CA GLY A 433 -5.43 5.41 0.69
C GLY A 433 -4.54 5.28 1.90
N PHE A 434 -3.23 5.15 1.67
CA PHE A 434 -2.18 5.11 2.69
C PHE A 434 -2.38 4.08 3.83
N GLY A 435 -3.28 3.11 3.66
CA GLY A 435 -3.70 2.17 4.71
C GLY A 435 -5.13 2.40 5.21
N ARG A 436 -5.61 3.66 5.25
CA ARG A 436 -6.95 4.05 5.72
C ARG A 436 -8.07 3.25 5.09
N ARG A 437 -7.97 3.00 3.78
CA ARG A 437 -9.02 2.40 2.95
C ARG A 437 -8.94 0.88 2.83
N LEU A 438 -8.11 0.24 3.65
CA LEU A 438 -8.22 -1.19 3.99
C LEU A 438 -9.36 -1.43 4.98
N GLU A 439 -9.69 -0.41 5.77
CA GLU A 439 -10.79 -0.47 6.71
C GLU A 439 -12.13 -0.23 6.02
N ALA A 440 -13.15 -0.98 6.46
CA ALA A 440 -14.52 -0.84 6.00
C ALA A 440 -15.38 -0.05 6.99
N ASP A 441 -14.80 0.49 8.07
CA ASP A 441 -15.47 1.18 9.17
C ASP A 441 -16.40 2.31 8.67
N GLY A 442 -15.90 3.18 7.80
CA GLY A 442 -16.71 4.26 7.21
C GLY A 442 -17.86 3.74 6.35
N THR A 443 -17.64 2.65 5.61
CA THR A 443 -18.70 1.97 4.83
C THR A 443 -19.75 1.36 5.74
N LEU A 444 -19.33 0.68 6.82
CA LEU A 444 -20.26 0.07 7.77
C LEU A 444 -21.09 1.13 8.50
N LEU A 445 -20.49 2.25 8.86
CA LEU A 445 -21.20 3.38 9.45
C LEU A 445 -22.23 3.96 8.48
N ALA A 446 -21.87 4.11 7.20
CA ALA A 446 -22.82 4.54 6.17
C ALA A 446 -23.96 3.54 5.95
N VAL A 447 -23.70 2.23 6.01
CA VAL A 447 -24.74 1.19 5.93
C VAL A 447 -25.65 1.23 7.16
N LYS A 448 -25.11 1.44 8.36
CA LYS A 448 -25.92 1.64 9.58
C LYS A 448 -26.87 2.82 9.43
N ILE A 449 -26.39 3.95 8.91
CA ILE A 449 -27.24 5.12 8.62
C ILE A 449 -28.29 4.78 7.55
N ALA A 450 -27.90 4.10 6.46
CA ALA A 450 -28.79 3.74 5.37
C ALA A 450 -29.93 2.80 5.79
N LYS A 451 -29.80 2.03 6.88
CA LYS A 451 -30.91 1.23 7.44
C LYS A 451 -32.10 2.10 7.89
N HIS A 452 -31.89 3.39 8.12
CA HIS A 452 -32.92 4.32 8.57
C HIS A 452 -33.40 5.28 7.46
N VAL A 453 -32.83 5.24 6.27
CA VAL A 453 -33.10 6.21 5.20
C VAL A 453 -33.80 5.54 4.03
N ASP A 454 -34.89 6.15 3.56
CA ASP A 454 -35.57 5.71 2.35
C ASP A 454 -34.76 6.07 1.10
N GLY A 455 -34.30 5.06 0.38
CA GLY A 455 -33.56 5.21 -0.87
C GLY A 455 -32.05 5.45 -0.68
N PRO A 456 -31.33 5.87 -1.74
CA PRO A 456 -29.88 6.02 -1.68
C PRO A 456 -29.43 7.20 -0.80
N VAL A 457 -28.38 6.99 0.01
CA VAL A 457 -27.76 8.03 0.83
C VAL A 457 -26.24 8.03 0.67
N LYS A 458 -25.68 9.22 0.46
CA LYS A 458 -24.22 9.45 0.48
C LYS A 458 -23.81 10.07 1.81
N VAL A 459 -23.10 9.32 2.63
CA VAL A 459 -22.53 9.78 3.90
C VAL A 459 -21.14 10.32 3.65
N ILE A 460 -20.87 11.55 4.10
CA ILE A 460 -19.58 12.24 3.95
C ILE A 460 -19.10 12.71 5.32
N TRP A 461 -17.87 12.33 5.67
CA TRP A 461 -17.20 12.83 6.85
C TRP A 461 -16.60 14.22 6.55
N SER A 462 -16.64 15.12 7.52
CA SER A 462 -15.81 16.34 7.44
C SER A 462 -14.33 15.97 7.57
N ARG A 463 -13.42 16.93 7.34
CA ARG A 463 -12.00 16.68 7.59
C ARG A 463 -11.74 16.46 9.08
N GLU A 464 -12.47 17.17 9.92
CA GLU A 464 -12.44 17.06 11.37
C GLU A 464 -12.82 15.66 11.82
N GLU A 465 -13.94 15.13 11.31
CA GLU A 465 -14.36 13.75 11.59
C GLU A 465 -13.36 12.73 11.03
N ASP A 466 -12.81 12.97 9.84
CA ASP A 466 -11.79 12.11 9.21
C ASP A 466 -10.52 11.96 10.04
N ILE A 467 -10.05 13.04 10.68
CA ILE A 467 -8.85 13.02 11.54
C ILE A 467 -9.18 12.52 12.95
N GLN A 468 -10.29 12.96 13.55
CA GLN A 468 -10.65 12.62 14.94
C GLN A 468 -11.20 11.20 15.10
N HIS A 469 -11.63 10.58 13.99
CA HIS A 469 -12.11 9.20 13.93
C HIS A 469 -11.34 8.36 12.91
N ASP A 470 -10.09 8.71 12.64
CA ASP A 470 -9.18 7.86 11.87
C ASP A 470 -8.94 6.54 12.62
N MET A 471 -8.45 5.55 11.89
CA MET A 471 -7.91 4.31 12.44
C MET A 471 -6.39 4.46 12.46
N TYR A 472 -5.84 4.89 13.59
CA TYR A 472 -4.47 5.43 13.65
C TYR A 472 -3.38 4.38 13.42
N ARG A 473 -2.22 4.80 12.89
CA ARG A 473 -0.97 4.02 13.08
C ARG A 473 -0.74 3.88 14.59
N PRO A 474 -0.43 2.69 15.14
CA PRO A 474 -0.18 2.54 16.57
C PRO A 474 0.92 3.45 17.12
N TYR A 475 0.77 3.87 18.38
CA TYR A 475 1.89 4.31 19.20
C TYR A 475 2.73 3.09 19.56
N ASN A 476 4.05 3.21 19.45
CA ASN A 476 4.96 2.13 19.83
C ASN A 476 6.10 2.64 20.70
N LEU A 477 6.51 1.75 21.62
CA LEU A 477 7.71 1.92 22.42
C LEU A 477 8.61 0.71 22.21
N ASP A 478 9.86 0.97 21.88
CA ASP A 478 10.85 -0.04 21.54
C ASP A 478 12.01 0.03 22.52
N ARG A 479 12.41 -1.10 23.10
CA ARG A 479 13.58 -1.21 23.98
C ARG A 479 14.67 -2.00 23.28
N LEU A 480 15.84 -1.39 23.15
CA LEU A 480 16.99 -1.98 22.49
C LEU A 480 18.16 -2.13 23.44
N SER A 481 18.90 -3.23 23.26
CA SER A 481 20.23 -3.39 23.81
C SER A 481 21.14 -4.01 22.77
N ALA A 482 22.38 -3.56 22.70
CA ALA A 482 23.41 -4.19 21.89
C ALA A 482 24.73 -4.30 22.66
N GLY A 483 25.45 -5.38 22.38
CA GLY A 483 26.79 -5.60 22.89
C GLY A 483 27.80 -5.42 21.77
N LEU A 484 28.87 -4.69 22.01
CA LEU A 484 30.02 -4.54 21.11
C LEU A 484 31.23 -5.28 21.69
N ASP A 485 32.03 -5.89 20.80
CA ASP A 485 33.35 -6.38 21.17
C ASP A 485 34.39 -5.25 21.27
N ALA A 486 35.63 -5.60 21.63
CA ALA A 486 36.72 -4.62 21.79
C ALA A 486 37.11 -3.90 20.48
N SER A 487 36.69 -4.42 19.32
CA SER A 487 36.89 -3.78 18.02
C SER A 487 35.70 -2.89 17.59
N GLY A 488 34.64 -2.85 18.40
CA GLY A 488 33.41 -2.10 18.12
C GLY A 488 32.40 -2.87 17.26
N LYS A 489 32.63 -4.15 16.96
CA LYS A 489 31.71 -4.97 16.16
C LYS A 489 30.55 -5.47 17.04
N PRO A 490 29.30 -5.49 16.55
CA PRO A 490 28.18 -5.96 17.35
C PRO A 490 28.23 -7.48 17.50
N VAL A 491 28.15 -7.94 18.75
CA VAL A 491 28.12 -9.35 19.15
C VAL A 491 26.76 -9.80 19.65
N ALA A 492 25.89 -8.86 20.05
CA ALA A 492 24.54 -9.15 20.51
C ALA A 492 23.58 -8.02 20.16
N TRP A 493 22.33 -8.37 19.87
CA TRP A 493 21.23 -7.45 19.64
C TRP A 493 19.96 -7.97 20.30
N THR A 494 19.31 -7.14 21.10
CA THR A 494 17.96 -7.40 21.63
C THR A 494 17.04 -6.25 21.27
N HIS A 495 15.87 -6.54 20.74
CA HIS A 495 14.87 -5.54 20.37
C HIS A 495 13.50 -6.01 20.82
N ARG A 496 12.99 -5.36 21.86
CA ARG A 496 11.63 -5.55 22.32
C ARG A 496 10.73 -4.47 21.79
N ILE A 497 9.60 -4.90 21.26
CA ILE A 497 8.58 -4.02 20.73
C ILE A 497 7.37 -4.05 21.66
N ALA A 498 6.83 -2.89 22.06
CA ALA A 498 5.53 -2.79 22.73
C ALA A 498 4.53 -1.95 21.92
N GLY A 499 3.29 -2.45 21.79
CA GLY A 499 2.16 -1.69 21.24
C GLY A 499 1.06 -2.57 20.62
N SER A 500 0.08 -1.94 19.98
CA SER A 500 -1.10 -2.62 19.43
C SER A 500 -0.77 -3.61 18.31
N SER A 501 -1.62 -4.64 18.16
CA SER A 501 -1.58 -5.54 17.00
C SER A 501 -2.70 -5.21 16.04
N VAL A 502 -2.33 -4.75 14.84
CA VAL A 502 -3.30 -4.52 13.76
C VAL A 502 -3.80 -5.87 13.22
N MET A 503 -2.94 -6.88 13.10
CA MET A 503 -3.33 -8.20 12.58
C MET A 503 -4.33 -8.92 13.49
N ALA A 504 -4.16 -8.82 14.81
CA ALA A 504 -5.09 -9.44 15.77
C ALA A 504 -6.53 -8.88 15.64
N ARG A 505 -6.69 -7.63 15.17
CA ARG A 505 -8.00 -7.05 14.85
C ARG A 505 -8.42 -7.32 13.40
N TYR A 506 -7.52 -7.07 12.46
CA TYR A 506 -7.85 -7.01 11.04
C TYR A 506 -8.05 -8.39 10.41
N ALA A 507 -7.20 -9.35 10.76
CA ALA A 507 -7.25 -10.73 10.31
C ALA A 507 -6.83 -11.68 11.45
N PRO A 508 -7.68 -11.87 12.48
CA PRO A 508 -7.36 -12.65 13.66
C PRO A 508 -6.78 -14.07 13.38
N PRO A 509 -7.23 -14.83 12.35
CA PRO A 509 -6.65 -16.13 12.03
C PRO A 509 -5.16 -16.11 11.63
N LEU A 510 -4.64 -14.95 11.22
CA LEU A 510 -3.23 -14.75 10.88
C LEU A 510 -2.38 -14.28 12.06
N PHE A 511 -2.98 -13.91 13.19
CA PHE A 511 -2.27 -13.61 14.43
C PHE A 511 -1.97 -14.92 15.18
N LYS A 512 -0.71 -15.37 15.13
CA LYS A 512 -0.24 -16.64 15.69
C LYS A 512 0.90 -16.39 16.67
N ASP A 513 1.15 -17.34 17.56
CA ASP A 513 2.31 -17.37 18.46
C ASP A 513 2.46 -16.15 19.40
N GLY A 514 1.40 -15.36 19.56
CA GLY A 514 1.37 -14.20 20.45
C GLY A 514 2.02 -12.94 19.87
N TYR A 515 2.46 -12.94 18.61
CA TYR A 515 3.02 -11.75 17.97
C TYR A 515 2.40 -11.42 16.61
N ASP A 516 2.51 -10.14 16.24
CA ASP A 516 2.07 -9.62 14.96
C ASP A 516 3.27 -9.59 14.01
N PHE A 517 3.28 -10.49 13.01
CA PHE A 517 4.40 -10.63 12.08
C PHE A 517 4.65 -9.37 11.26
N VAL A 518 3.62 -8.54 11.05
CA VAL A 518 3.76 -7.28 10.32
C VAL A 518 4.38 -6.22 11.23
N VAL A 519 4.06 -6.23 12.52
CA VAL A 519 4.64 -5.29 13.49
C VAL A 519 6.14 -5.52 13.67
N VAL A 520 6.63 -6.77 13.64
CA VAL A 520 8.06 -7.10 13.83
C VAL A 520 8.91 -7.03 12.54
N GLU A 521 8.30 -6.75 11.39
CA GLU A 521 9.00 -6.59 10.09
C GLU A 521 10.15 -5.58 10.17
N SER A 522 11.29 -5.86 9.55
CA SER A 522 12.52 -5.05 9.61
C SER A 522 13.23 -4.98 10.97
N ALA A 523 12.57 -5.33 12.08
CA ALA A 523 13.24 -5.61 13.36
C ALA A 523 13.76 -7.06 13.39
N ALA A 524 12.91 -8.00 12.97
CA ALA A 524 13.25 -9.41 12.88
C ALA A 524 14.13 -9.73 11.66
N GLU A 525 14.07 -8.99 10.55
CA GLU A 525 14.90 -9.22 9.35
C GLU A 525 15.97 -8.14 9.11
N LEU A 526 16.89 -7.96 10.06
CA LEU A 526 18.01 -7.02 9.87
C LEU A 526 18.83 -7.38 8.62
N PRO A 527 19.24 -6.40 7.79
CA PRO A 527 20.11 -6.65 6.63
C PRO A 527 21.56 -6.94 7.05
N TYR A 528 21.92 -6.71 8.32
CA TYR A 528 23.26 -6.81 8.88
C TYR A 528 23.56 -8.19 9.47
N ALA A 529 24.83 -8.59 9.40
CA ALA A 529 25.30 -9.79 10.10
C ALA A 529 25.25 -9.54 11.61
N MET A 530 24.35 -10.25 12.29
CA MET A 530 24.16 -10.16 13.74
C MET A 530 24.24 -11.56 14.35
N PRO A 531 25.36 -11.93 15.02
CA PRO A 531 25.61 -13.32 15.41
C PRO A 531 24.68 -13.82 16.52
N ASN A 532 24.26 -12.93 17.43
CA ASN A 532 23.29 -13.24 18.47
C ASN A 532 22.18 -12.18 18.44
N ILE A 533 20.95 -12.59 18.16
CA ILE A 533 19.81 -11.69 18.02
C ILE A 533 18.58 -12.25 18.73
N HIS A 534 17.90 -11.39 19.48
CA HIS A 534 16.61 -11.67 20.10
C HIS A 534 15.63 -10.54 19.79
N VAL A 535 14.48 -10.88 19.22
CA VAL A 535 13.39 -9.94 18.94
C VAL A 535 12.12 -10.50 19.55
N ASP A 536 11.48 -9.72 20.42
CA ASP A 536 10.21 -10.08 21.05
C ASP A 536 9.20 -8.94 21.00
N TYR A 537 7.92 -9.30 21.15
CA TYR A 537 6.79 -8.40 21.02
C TYR A 537 5.85 -8.52 22.22
N VAL A 538 5.51 -7.38 22.79
CA VAL A 538 4.53 -7.23 23.86
C VAL A 538 3.32 -6.52 23.29
N ARG A 539 2.20 -7.25 23.18
CA ARG A 539 0.92 -6.68 22.74
C ARG A 539 0.33 -5.82 23.84
N VAL A 540 0.12 -4.54 23.52
CA VAL A 540 -0.51 -3.56 24.43
C VAL A 540 -1.60 -2.84 23.67
N GLU A 541 -2.85 -3.00 24.10
CA GLU A 541 -4.02 -2.38 23.46
C GLU A 541 -4.61 -1.31 24.36
N SER A 542 -4.89 -0.13 23.79
CA SER A 542 -5.71 0.89 24.46
C SER A 542 -7.19 0.66 24.14
N PRO A 543 -8.09 0.65 25.14
CA PRO A 543 -9.53 0.52 24.88
C PRO A 543 -10.14 1.79 24.24
N ALA A 544 -9.40 2.91 24.21
CA ALA A 544 -9.87 4.20 23.72
C ALA A 544 -9.44 4.52 22.28
N VAL A 545 -8.60 3.67 21.66
CA VAL A 545 -7.99 3.97 20.36
C VAL A 545 -8.16 2.80 19.41
N GLN A 546 -8.65 3.08 18.20
CA GLN A 546 -8.63 2.10 17.11
C GLN A 546 -7.37 2.29 16.28
N THR A 547 -6.69 1.19 15.97
CA THR A 547 -5.45 1.22 15.16
C THR A 547 -5.57 0.45 13.86
N ALA A 548 -4.97 0.96 12.79
CA ALA A 548 -4.88 0.29 11.48
C ALA A 548 -3.48 0.36 10.87
N PHE A 549 -3.34 -0.29 9.72
CA PHE A 549 -2.15 -0.16 8.89
C PHE A 549 -2.05 1.26 8.39
N TRP A 550 -0.84 1.80 8.41
CA TRP A 550 -0.46 3.09 7.84
C TRP A 550 0.72 2.88 6.90
N ARG A 551 0.83 3.65 5.80
CA ARG A 551 1.78 3.40 4.70
C ARG A 551 3.20 3.15 5.22
N GLY A 552 3.75 1.96 4.94
CA GLY A 552 5.05 1.50 5.45
C GLY A 552 4.97 0.55 6.63
N VAL A 553 3.79 0.37 7.20
CA VAL A 553 3.40 -0.68 8.14
C VAL A 553 4.43 -0.89 9.25
N GLY A 554 4.93 -2.12 9.49
CA GLY A 554 5.96 -2.37 10.50
C GLY A 554 7.27 -1.66 10.20
N ALA A 555 7.68 -1.62 8.93
CA ALA A 555 8.93 -0.95 8.55
C ALA A 555 8.95 0.54 8.97
N THR A 556 7.83 1.27 8.93
CA THR A 556 7.83 2.72 9.27
C THR A 556 8.33 3.06 10.66
N ARG A 557 8.15 2.14 11.59
CA ARG A 557 8.60 2.29 12.97
C ARG A 557 9.95 1.62 13.18
N ASN A 558 10.12 0.39 12.68
CA ASN A 558 11.30 -0.40 13.00
C ASN A 558 12.54 0.12 12.28
N VAL A 559 12.42 0.64 11.04
CA VAL A 559 13.57 1.18 10.31
C VAL A 559 14.14 2.41 11.00
N PHE A 560 13.29 3.30 11.54
CA PHE A 560 13.73 4.41 12.40
C PHE A 560 14.53 3.90 13.60
N VAL A 561 13.95 2.97 14.36
CA VAL A 561 14.54 2.42 15.58
C VAL A 561 15.88 1.72 15.29
N VAL A 562 15.90 0.82 14.31
CA VAL A 562 17.07 0.02 13.93
C VAL A 562 18.17 0.93 13.41
N GLU A 563 17.89 1.80 12.45
CA GLU A 563 18.94 2.58 11.77
C GLU A 563 19.47 3.73 12.63
N SER A 564 18.66 4.30 13.52
CA SER A 564 19.14 5.25 14.52
C SER A 564 20.05 4.54 15.54
N PHE A 565 19.66 3.36 16.02
CA PHE A 565 20.51 2.62 16.97
C PHE A 565 21.79 2.09 16.33
N MET A 566 21.75 1.64 15.07
CA MET A 566 22.95 1.29 14.30
C MET A 566 23.94 2.46 14.16
N ASP A 567 23.45 3.69 14.04
CA ASP A 567 24.30 4.89 14.04
C ASP A 567 24.90 5.19 15.42
N GLU A 568 24.16 4.93 16.50
CA GLU A 568 24.70 4.97 17.86
C GLU A 568 25.81 3.93 18.07
N LEU A 569 25.66 2.71 17.54
CA LEU A 569 26.70 1.69 17.60
C LEU A 569 27.97 2.13 16.84
N ALA A 570 27.81 2.69 15.64
CA ALA A 570 28.93 3.23 14.88
C ALA A 570 29.65 4.36 15.66
N HIS A 571 28.89 5.25 16.28
CA HIS A 571 29.44 6.34 17.09
C HIS A 571 30.19 5.81 18.33
N ALA A 572 29.63 4.83 19.05
CA ALA A 572 30.26 4.20 20.19
C ALA A 572 31.57 3.47 19.79
N ALA A 573 31.56 2.82 18.63
CA ALA A 573 32.74 2.20 18.03
C ALA A 573 33.76 3.22 17.48
N LYS A 574 33.42 4.52 17.45
CA LYS A 574 34.22 5.60 16.85
C LYS A 574 34.54 5.35 15.37
N GLN A 575 33.58 4.77 14.65
CA GLN A 575 33.70 4.46 13.22
C GLN A 575 32.75 5.33 12.40
N ASP A 576 33.13 5.59 11.14
CA ASP A 576 32.25 6.22 10.16
C ASP A 576 30.98 5.36 9.97
N PRO A 577 29.77 5.94 10.00
CA PRO A 577 28.53 5.17 10.00
C PRO A 577 28.23 4.46 8.67
N VAL A 578 28.80 4.90 7.54
CA VAL A 578 28.70 4.18 6.27
C VAL A 578 29.67 2.99 6.29
N ALA A 579 30.93 3.22 6.66
CA ALA A 579 31.94 2.17 6.76
C ALA A 579 31.52 1.06 7.75
N TYR A 580 30.96 1.45 8.90
CA TYR A 580 30.43 0.53 9.91
C TYR A 580 29.37 -0.40 9.33
N ARG A 581 28.36 0.17 8.64
CA ARG A 581 27.32 -0.61 7.96
C ARG A 581 27.89 -1.52 6.88
N LYS A 582 28.80 -1.02 6.03
CA LYS A 582 29.44 -1.83 4.97
C LYS A 582 30.15 -3.06 5.53
N ALA A 583 30.86 -2.93 6.65
CA ALA A 583 31.55 -4.04 7.30
C ALA A 583 30.61 -5.17 7.75
N LEU A 584 29.33 -4.87 7.98
CA LEU A 584 28.31 -5.83 8.41
C LEU A 584 27.49 -6.42 7.25
N LEU A 585 27.63 -5.87 6.04
CA LEU A 585 26.84 -6.21 4.85
C LEU A 585 27.59 -7.10 3.84
N GLY A 586 28.78 -7.63 4.17
CA GLY A 586 29.56 -8.45 3.24
C GLY A 586 28.83 -9.70 2.71
N HIS A 587 27.87 -10.23 3.49
CA HIS A 587 27.00 -11.35 3.11
C HIS A 587 25.76 -10.93 2.29
N ASN A 588 25.52 -9.63 2.14
CA ASN A 588 24.35 -9.05 1.48
C ASN A 588 24.77 -8.04 0.39
N PRO A 589 25.17 -8.51 -0.80
CA PRO A 589 25.74 -7.66 -1.85
C PRO A 589 24.74 -6.61 -2.39
N ARG A 590 23.43 -6.92 -2.39
CA ARG A 590 22.39 -5.96 -2.85
C ARG A 590 22.24 -4.80 -1.87
N ALA A 591 22.21 -5.09 -0.57
CA ALA A 591 22.22 -4.07 0.48
C ALA A 591 23.50 -3.21 0.40
N LEU A 592 24.66 -3.84 0.24
CA LEU A 592 25.94 -3.16 0.09
C LEU A 592 25.95 -2.24 -1.14
N ALA A 593 25.35 -2.67 -2.26
CA ALA A 593 25.29 -1.90 -3.49
C ALA A 593 24.44 -0.63 -3.33
N VAL A 594 23.24 -0.71 -2.75
CA VAL A 594 22.40 0.50 -2.53
C VAL A 594 23.04 1.45 -1.53
N LEU A 595 23.62 0.95 -0.43
CA LEU A 595 24.32 1.78 0.55
C LEU A 595 25.52 2.50 -0.10
N SER A 596 26.28 1.79 -0.92
CA SER A 596 27.44 2.38 -1.60
C SER A 596 27.04 3.44 -2.61
N LEU A 597 25.99 3.18 -3.40
CA LEU A 597 25.50 4.13 -4.39
C LEU A 597 24.92 5.39 -3.74
N ALA A 598 24.12 5.26 -2.67
CA ALA A 598 23.58 6.41 -1.94
C ALA A 598 24.70 7.28 -1.36
N ALA A 599 25.70 6.66 -0.71
CA ALA A 599 26.84 7.38 -0.15
C ALA A 599 27.69 8.08 -1.23
N GLU A 600 27.93 7.43 -2.37
CA GLU A 600 28.63 8.03 -3.52
C GLU A 600 27.88 9.26 -4.04
N LYS A 601 26.58 9.12 -4.34
CA LYS A 601 25.76 10.19 -4.94
C LYS A 601 25.48 11.35 -3.97
N ALA A 602 25.52 11.07 -2.66
CA ALA A 602 25.49 12.10 -1.64
C ALA A 602 26.82 12.84 -1.46
N GLY A 603 27.92 12.35 -2.03
CA GLY A 603 29.26 12.91 -1.79
C GLY A 603 29.72 12.70 -0.35
N TRP A 604 29.39 11.54 0.24
CA TRP A 604 29.73 11.21 1.63
C TRP A 604 31.22 11.44 1.92
N GLY A 605 31.51 12.07 3.07
CA GLY A 605 32.87 12.47 3.45
C GLY A 605 33.33 13.84 2.95
N SER A 606 32.57 14.51 2.07
CA SER A 606 32.86 15.91 1.73
C SER A 606 32.59 16.84 2.94
N PRO A 607 33.33 17.95 3.09
CA PRO A 607 33.15 18.87 4.21
C PRO A 607 31.76 19.53 4.18
N LEU A 608 31.25 19.85 5.37
CA LEU A 608 29.99 20.57 5.60
C LEU A 608 30.25 21.80 6.49
N LEU A 609 29.32 22.75 6.46
CA LEU A 609 29.35 23.91 7.36
C LEU A 609 29.09 23.49 8.81
N ALA A 610 29.39 24.38 9.76
CA ALA A 610 29.01 24.17 11.16
C ALA A 610 27.49 23.97 11.28
N ARG A 611 27.08 23.05 12.15
CA ARG A 611 25.66 22.66 12.36
C ARG A 611 24.93 22.19 11.08
N HIS A 612 25.68 21.77 10.06
CA HIS A 612 25.17 20.97 8.96
C HIS A 612 25.61 19.52 9.17
N GLY A 613 24.74 18.58 8.81
CA GLY A 613 24.99 17.17 9.02
C GLY A 613 24.52 16.31 7.86
N ARG A 614 25.18 15.16 7.71
CA ARG A 614 24.74 14.06 6.84
C ARG A 614 24.44 12.84 7.67
N GLY A 615 23.31 12.21 7.41
CA GLY A 615 22.89 10.98 8.07
C GLY A 615 22.49 9.94 7.04
N VAL A 616 22.85 8.69 7.32
CA VAL A 616 22.59 7.54 6.44
C VAL A 616 21.63 6.56 7.10
N SER A 617 20.80 5.93 6.29
CA SER A 617 19.96 4.79 6.68
C SER A 617 19.95 3.72 5.58
N MET A 618 19.62 2.50 5.98
CA MET A 618 19.49 1.31 5.15
C MET A 618 18.21 0.56 5.49
N GLN A 619 17.58 -0.05 4.50
CA GLN A 619 16.36 -0.82 4.69
C GLN A 619 16.35 -2.04 3.78
N PHE A 620 15.90 -3.16 4.34
CA PHE A 620 15.26 -4.24 3.58
C PHE A 620 13.82 -4.37 4.06
N ALA A 621 12.86 -4.10 3.18
CA ALA A 621 11.45 -4.36 3.44
C ALA A 621 10.71 -4.55 2.12
N PHE A 622 9.59 -5.27 2.16
CA PHE A 622 8.76 -5.52 0.99
C PHE A 622 9.51 -6.14 -0.20
N GLY A 623 10.61 -6.88 0.03
CA GLY A 623 11.47 -7.45 -1.02
C GLY A 623 12.38 -6.44 -1.73
N SER A 624 12.49 -5.20 -1.25
CA SER A 624 13.32 -4.14 -1.83
C SER A 624 14.42 -3.70 -0.86
N TYR A 625 15.60 -3.43 -1.40
CA TYR A 625 16.72 -2.81 -0.69
C TYR A 625 16.74 -1.31 -0.99
N MET A 626 16.92 -0.48 0.03
CA MET A 626 16.99 0.97 -0.13
C MET A 626 18.00 1.55 0.84
N SER A 627 18.68 2.61 0.43
CA SER A 627 19.49 3.44 1.33
C SER A 627 19.24 4.92 1.03
N GLN A 628 19.12 5.71 2.09
CA GLN A 628 19.00 7.16 2.00
C GLN A 628 20.14 7.87 2.72
N VAL A 629 20.58 8.98 2.15
CA VAL A 629 21.43 9.96 2.82
C VAL A 629 20.69 11.30 2.86
N ALA A 630 20.44 11.82 4.04
CA ALA A 630 19.84 13.14 4.24
C ALA A 630 20.91 14.17 4.61
N GLU A 631 20.81 15.37 4.03
CA GLU A 631 21.56 16.56 4.42
C GLU A 631 20.65 17.53 5.15
N VAL A 632 21.06 17.95 6.35
CA VAL A 632 20.29 18.88 7.19
C VAL A 632 21.13 20.07 7.62
N GLU A 633 20.45 21.15 7.94
CA GLU A 633 20.95 22.36 8.57
C GLU A 633 20.14 22.60 9.84
N VAL A 634 20.82 22.86 10.97
CA VAL A 634 20.17 23.17 12.24
C VAL A 634 20.65 24.54 12.73
N ALA A 635 19.74 25.51 12.81
CA ALA A 635 20.05 26.83 13.35
C ALA A 635 20.26 26.78 14.87
N ASP A 636 20.82 27.85 15.44
CA ASP A 636 21.07 27.95 16.89
C ASP A 636 19.79 27.95 17.72
N ASP A 637 18.70 28.47 17.17
CA ASP A 637 17.36 28.45 17.78
C ASP A 637 16.65 27.07 17.69
N GLY A 638 17.32 26.07 17.13
CA GLY A 638 16.80 24.72 16.95
C GLY A 638 16.05 24.49 15.64
N SER A 639 15.81 25.53 14.83
CA SER A 639 15.14 25.41 13.54
C SER A 639 15.86 24.41 12.64
N LEU A 640 15.12 23.41 12.15
CA LEU A 640 15.63 22.34 11.31
C LEU A 640 15.22 22.56 9.85
N LYS A 641 16.19 22.46 8.94
CA LYS A 641 15.92 22.41 7.50
C LYS A 641 16.53 21.17 6.88
N VAL A 642 15.69 20.33 6.28
CA VAL A 642 16.15 19.23 5.41
C VAL A 642 16.40 19.80 4.02
N LYS A 643 17.64 19.72 3.54
CA LYS A 643 18.06 20.38 2.29
C LYS A 643 17.94 19.45 1.09
N ARG A 644 18.39 18.21 1.29
CA ARG A 644 18.59 17.23 0.23
C ARG A 644 18.48 15.82 0.79
N ILE A 645 17.88 14.92 0.02
CA ILE A 645 17.80 13.50 0.30
C ILE A 645 18.22 12.75 -0.97
N VAL A 646 19.24 11.91 -0.86
CA VAL A 646 19.69 11.04 -1.94
C VAL A 646 19.24 9.62 -1.63
N CYS A 647 18.48 9.02 -2.53
CA CYS A 647 17.93 7.68 -2.39
C CYS A 647 18.51 6.75 -3.45
N ALA A 648 19.08 5.62 -3.03
CA ALA A 648 19.41 4.51 -3.91
C ALA A 648 18.51 3.32 -3.60
N VAL A 649 18.00 2.66 -4.65
CA VAL A 649 17.05 1.55 -4.52
C VAL A 649 17.40 0.40 -5.44
N ASP A 650 17.21 -0.81 -4.93
CA ASP A 650 17.21 -2.05 -5.67
C ASP A 650 15.91 -2.79 -5.34
N CYS A 651 14.97 -2.78 -6.29
CA CYS A 651 13.69 -3.49 -6.22
C CYS A 651 13.61 -4.62 -7.24
N GLY A 652 14.75 -5.18 -7.64
CA GLY A 652 14.79 -6.18 -8.70
C GLY A 652 14.45 -5.60 -10.07
N MET A 653 13.81 -6.41 -10.90
CA MET A 653 13.31 -5.98 -12.20
C MET A 653 12.16 -4.97 -12.04
N TYR A 654 12.45 -3.70 -12.29
CA TYR A 654 11.43 -2.65 -12.23
C TYR A 654 10.54 -2.64 -13.47
N VAL A 655 9.25 -2.35 -13.26
CA VAL A 655 8.25 -2.29 -14.34
C VAL A 655 8.23 -0.92 -15.00
N ASN A 656 8.07 0.14 -14.22
CA ASN A 656 8.05 1.51 -14.71
C ASN A 656 8.95 2.39 -13.82
N PRO A 657 10.15 2.78 -14.28
CA PRO A 657 11.10 3.56 -13.49
C PRO A 657 10.56 4.95 -13.12
N ASP A 658 9.75 5.59 -13.97
CA ASP A 658 9.14 6.91 -13.70
C ASP A 658 8.16 6.84 -12.52
N THR A 659 7.36 5.77 -12.47
CA THR A 659 6.45 5.53 -11.34
C THR A 659 7.21 5.25 -10.04
N ILE A 660 8.35 4.55 -10.12
CA ILE A 660 9.18 4.26 -8.95
C ILE A 660 9.80 5.54 -8.40
N GLU A 661 10.36 6.39 -9.26
CA GLU A 661 10.87 7.70 -8.87
C GLU A 661 9.80 8.55 -8.19
N ALA A 662 8.61 8.66 -8.80
CA ALA A 662 7.48 9.38 -8.20
C ALA A 662 7.05 8.81 -6.83
N GLN A 663 7.08 7.47 -6.66
CA GLN A 663 6.79 6.84 -5.37
C GLN A 663 7.88 7.09 -4.33
N ILE A 664 9.14 7.12 -4.73
CA ILE A 664 10.26 7.44 -3.84
C ILE A 664 10.17 8.88 -3.38
N GLN A 665 9.94 9.83 -4.28
CA GLN A 665 9.73 11.24 -3.94
C GLN A 665 8.53 11.39 -2.99
N GLY A 666 7.34 10.96 -3.40
CA GLY A 666 6.12 11.13 -2.61
C GLY A 666 6.15 10.37 -1.27
N GLY A 667 6.72 9.17 -1.24
CA GLY A 667 6.84 8.38 -0.02
C GLY A 667 7.86 8.95 0.96
N THR A 668 9.00 9.45 0.47
CA THR A 668 10.02 10.13 1.29
C THR A 668 9.42 11.38 1.95
N LEU A 669 8.67 12.19 1.19
CA LEU A 669 8.02 13.39 1.75
C LEU A 669 6.91 13.05 2.74
N PHE A 670 6.15 11.98 2.50
CA PHE A 670 5.12 11.51 3.43
C PHE A 670 5.72 11.03 4.76
N GLY A 671 6.80 10.23 4.70
CA GLY A 671 7.55 9.81 5.90
C GLY A 671 8.22 10.98 6.63
N LEU A 672 8.77 11.94 5.87
CA LEU A 672 9.40 13.13 6.44
C LEU A 672 8.38 14.02 7.14
N THR A 673 7.19 14.21 6.57
CA THR A 673 6.09 14.94 7.21
C THR A 673 5.74 14.32 8.56
N ALA A 674 5.63 12.99 8.61
CA ALA A 674 5.37 12.28 9.86
C ALA A 674 6.49 12.43 10.89
N ALA A 675 7.76 12.41 10.45
CA ALA A 675 8.90 12.61 11.33
C ALA A 675 8.97 14.03 11.92
N LEU A 676 8.61 15.05 11.13
CA LEU A 676 8.69 16.46 11.55
C LEU A 676 7.46 16.90 12.37
N TYR A 677 6.26 16.48 11.98
CA TYR A 677 5.02 17.07 12.48
C TYR A 677 3.96 16.05 12.94
N GLY A 678 4.06 14.80 12.51
CA GLY A 678 2.98 13.82 12.69
C GLY A 678 2.80 13.40 14.14
N SER A 679 1.66 13.78 14.75
CA SER A 679 1.26 13.30 16.08
C SER A 679 -0.24 13.41 16.27
N ILE A 680 -0.87 12.30 16.68
CA ILE A 680 -2.22 12.27 17.23
C ILE A 680 -2.13 12.04 18.74
N THR A 681 -2.72 12.94 19.51
CA THR A 681 -2.73 12.87 20.98
C THR A 681 -4.16 12.85 21.52
N PHE A 682 -4.27 12.32 22.74
CA PHE A 682 -5.54 12.12 23.43
C PHE A 682 -5.60 12.89 24.74
N LYS A 683 -6.74 13.53 24.99
CA LYS A 683 -7.09 14.18 26.25
C LYS A 683 -8.56 13.94 26.55
N ASP A 684 -8.87 13.50 27.77
CA ASP A 684 -10.24 13.17 28.20
C ASP A 684 -10.94 12.19 27.25
N GLY A 685 -10.19 11.21 26.72
CA GLY A 685 -10.67 10.22 25.75
C GLY A 685 -10.83 10.72 24.31
N ARG A 686 -10.59 12.01 24.06
CA ARG A 686 -10.82 12.69 22.78
C ARG A 686 -9.50 12.96 22.05
N VAL A 687 -9.54 12.93 20.73
CA VAL A 687 -8.43 13.33 19.88
C VAL A 687 -8.31 14.85 19.87
N GLU A 688 -7.11 15.36 20.13
CA GLU A 688 -6.87 16.81 20.22
C GLU A 688 -6.75 17.48 18.84
N GLN A 689 -6.13 16.80 17.87
CA GLN A 689 -5.95 17.34 16.51
C GLN A 689 -7.20 17.13 15.66
N SER A 690 -7.46 18.06 14.75
CA SER A 690 -8.71 18.10 13.99
C SER A 690 -8.53 18.35 12.50
N ASN A 691 -7.55 19.16 12.07
CA ASN A 691 -7.40 19.55 10.67
C ASN A 691 -5.96 19.99 10.34
N PHE A 692 -5.71 20.48 9.13
CA PHE A 692 -4.38 20.89 8.66
C PHE A 692 -3.75 22.09 9.39
N HIS A 693 -4.43 22.68 10.38
CA HIS A 693 -3.87 23.76 11.21
C HIS A 693 -3.20 23.23 12.47
N ASP A 694 -3.60 22.05 12.96
CA ASP A 694 -3.08 21.40 14.16
C ASP A 694 -2.49 19.98 13.89
N TYR A 695 -2.77 19.39 12.73
CA TYR A 695 -2.07 18.23 12.15
C TYR A 695 -1.48 18.60 10.79
N LEU A 696 -0.24 19.10 10.80
CA LEU A 696 0.36 19.79 9.65
C LEU A 696 0.86 18.82 8.58
N PRO A 697 0.42 18.97 7.30
CA PRO A 697 1.15 18.43 6.17
C PRO A 697 2.31 19.36 5.83
N MET A 698 3.43 18.79 5.37
CA MET A 698 4.55 19.57 4.83
C MET A 698 4.08 20.47 3.67
N ARG A 699 4.58 21.71 3.65
CA ARG A 699 4.31 22.72 2.63
C ARG A 699 5.40 22.74 1.57
N ILE A 700 5.08 23.32 0.41
CA ILE A 700 5.93 23.28 -0.80
C ILE A 700 7.31 23.94 -0.58
N ASP A 701 7.39 24.95 0.28
CA ASP A 701 8.61 25.68 0.62
C ASP A 701 9.54 24.91 1.58
N GLU A 702 9.04 23.85 2.19
CA GLU A 702 9.77 22.96 3.10
C GLU A 702 10.35 21.72 2.39
N VAL A 703 9.91 21.45 1.15
CA VAL A 703 10.27 20.24 0.42
C VAL A 703 11.77 20.23 0.09
N PRO A 704 12.54 19.21 0.53
CA PRO A 704 13.93 19.05 0.13
C PRO A 704 14.05 18.59 -1.33
N VAL A 705 15.24 18.75 -1.91
CA VAL A 705 15.58 18.06 -3.16
C VAL A 705 15.65 16.55 -2.89
N VAL A 706 14.85 15.74 -3.58
CA VAL A 706 14.89 14.28 -3.48
C VAL A 706 15.42 13.67 -4.77
N GLU A 707 16.61 13.08 -4.72
CA GLU A 707 17.26 12.39 -5.84
C GLU A 707 17.01 10.88 -5.75
N THR A 708 16.71 10.25 -6.88
CA THR A 708 16.45 8.81 -6.97
C THR A 708 17.45 8.13 -7.91
N HIS A 709 18.08 7.06 -7.45
CA HIS A 709 19.00 6.24 -8.23
C HIS A 709 18.57 4.77 -8.18
N LEU A 710 18.21 4.23 -9.35
CA LEU A 710 17.75 2.86 -9.49
C LEU A 710 18.93 1.94 -9.84
N ILE A 711 19.08 0.84 -9.11
CA ILE A 711 19.98 -0.26 -9.49
C ILE A 711 19.22 -1.19 -10.44
N LYS A 712 19.79 -1.43 -11.63
CA LYS A 712 19.24 -2.34 -12.63
C LYS A 712 19.82 -3.75 -12.44
N ASN A 713 18.94 -4.73 -12.26
CA ASN A 713 19.30 -6.16 -12.24
C ASN A 713 18.09 -7.02 -12.68
N ALA A 714 18.24 -8.35 -12.64
CA ALA A 714 17.24 -9.32 -13.06
C ALA A 714 16.60 -10.11 -11.90
N GLU A 715 16.76 -9.64 -10.66
CA GLU A 715 16.12 -10.24 -9.49
C GLU A 715 14.59 -10.11 -9.58
N ALA A 716 13.88 -10.97 -8.84
CA ALA A 716 12.43 -10.87 -8.75
C ALA A 716 12.00 -9.46 -8.27
N PRO A 717 10.93 -8.88 -8.85
CA PRO A 717 10.48 -7.55 -8.47
C PRO A 717 10.10 -7.48 -6.98
N GLY A 718 10.58 -6.43 -6.31
CA GLY A 718 10.18 -6.04 -4.97
C GLY A 718 9.04 -5.00 -4.96
N GLY A 719 8.63 -4.61 -3.77
CA GLY A 719 7.62 -3.58 -3.52
C GLY A 719 8.21 -2.19 -3.32
N ILE A 720 7.53 -1.15 -3.82
CA ILE A 720 8.00 0.25 -3.74
C ILE A 720 7.00 1.18 -3.05
N GLY A 721 5.71 0.84 -3.01
CA GLY A 721 4.66 1.76 -2.55
C GLY A 721 4.88 2.29 -1.13
N GLU A 722 5.49 1.48 -0.27
CA GLU A 722 5.65 1.75 1.16
C GLU A 722 7.10 1.96 1.59
N ALA A 723 8.05 1.34 0.90
CA ALA A 723 9.48 1.37 1.23
C ALA A 723 10.06 2.78 1.51
N PRO A 724 9.87 3.79 0.64
CA PRO A 724 10.47 5.12 0.83
C PRO A 724 9.89 5.90 2.02
N THR A 725 8.70 5.52 2.53
CA THR A 725 8.11 6.15 3.71
C THR A 725 8.87 5.80 4.99
N SER A 726 9.41 4.59 5.07
CA SER A 726 9.99 4.05 6.30
C SER A 726 11.44 4.47 6.55
N ILE A 727 12.20 4.77 5.49
CA ILE A 727 13.66 4.93 5.57
C ILE A 727 14.14 6.35 5.89
N VAL A 728 13.28 7.36 5.73
CA VAL A 728 13.68 8.77 5.77
C VAL A 728 13.95 9.28 7.19
N SER A 729 13.11 8.90 8.16
CA SER A 729 13.23 9.35 9.55
C SER A 729 14.62 9.12 10.15
N PRO A 730 15.21 7.90 10.08
CA PRO A 730 16.54 7.67 10.63
C PRO A 730 17.63 8.45 9.89
N ALA A 731 17.56 8.59 8.56
CA ALA A 731 18.54 9.39 7.82
C ALA A 731 18.57 10.83 8.33
N VAL A 732 17.40 11.44 8.54
CA VAL A 732 17.28 12.80 9.06
C VAL A 732 17.74 12.88 10.52
N THR A 733 17.31 11.97 11.40
CA THR A 733 17.73 12.02 12.82
C THR A 733 19.23 11.75 13.01
N ASN A 734 19.84 10.91 12.16
CA ASN A 734 21.29 10.70 12.16
C ASN A 734 22.03 11.94 11.65
N ALA A 735 21.46 12.65 10.67
CA ALA A 735 22.00 13.91 10.17
C ALA A 735 21.95 15.01 11.24
N ILE A 736 20.86 15.09 12.00
CA ILE A 736 20.71 16.00 13.14
C ILE A 736 21.78 15.72 14.20
N PHE A 737 22.02 14.45 14.52
CA PHE A 737 23.09 14.10 15.45
C PHE A 737 24.46 14.52 14.91
N ALA A 738 24.76 14.27 13.63
CA ALA A 738 26.01 14.71 13.03
C ALA A 738 26.20 16.23 13.08
N ALA A 739 25.09 16.99 12.96
CA ALA A 739 25.11 18.46 13.02
C ALA A 739 25.24 19.02 14.46
N THR A 740 24.65 18.36 15.45
CA THR A 740 24.40 18.96 16.79
C THR A 740 24.96 18.17 17.96
N GLY A 741 25.31 16.90 17.76
CA GLY A 741 25.61 15.95 18.83
C GLY A 741 24.39 15.45 19.61
N LYS A 742 23.16 15.86 19.23
CA LYS A 742 21.93 15.52 19.95
C LYS A 742 21.19 14.37 19.29
N ARG A 743 20.82 13.35 20.07
CA ARG A 743 20.11 12.16 19.61
C ARG A 743 18.61 12.36 19.72
N VAL A 744 17.89 12.08 18.63
CA VAL A 744 16.42 12.04 18.61
C VAL A 744 15.98 10.59 18.66
N ARG A 745 15.31 10.20 19.75
CA ARG A 745 14.77 8.83 19.95
C ARG A 745 13.25 8.77 19.99
N SER A 746 12.59 9.92 19.99
CA SER A 746 11.12 10.02 19.94
C SER A 746 10.73 10.87 18.74
N LEU A 747 9.67 10.46 18.04
CA LEU A 747 9.03 11.24 16.97
C LEU A 747 7.69 11.83 17.46
N PRO A 748 7.23 12.97 16.90
CA PRO A 748 7.93 13.81 15.92
C PRO A 748 9.16 14.51 16.52
N ILE A 749 10.02 15.08 15.68
CA ILE A 749 11.27 15.74 16.09
C ILE A 749 10.95 17.00 16.89
N ASP A 750 11.30 17.00 18.17
CA ASP A 750 11.23 18.19 19.02
C ASP A 750 12.42 19.12 18.75
N THR A 751 12.15 20.24 18.08
CA THR A 751 13.16 21.24 17.72
C THR A 751 13.71 22.01 18.92
N ASP A 752 13.00 22.06 20.05
CA ASP A 752 13.52 22.68 21.28
C ASP A 752 14.73 21.91 21.81
N LEU A 753 14.75 20.59 21.60
CA LEU A 753 15.91 19.77 21.91
C LEU A 753 17.14 20.17 21.11
N LEU A 754 17.01 20.86 19.97
CA LEU A 754 18.11 21.11 19.01
C LEU A 754 18.86 22.43 19.23
N LYS A 755 18.35 23.31 20.09
CA LYS A 755 18.93 24.63 20.45
C LYS A 755 20.38 24.53 20.96
N SER A 756 21.29 25.40 20.52
CA SER A 756 22.69 25.40 20.99
C SER A 756 22.88 25.99 22.39
#